data_AF-A0A061EIP1-F1
#
_entry.id   AF-A0A061EIP1-F1
#
_cell.length_a   1.000
_cell.length_b   1.000
_cell.length_c   1.000
_cell.angle_alpha   90.00
_cell.angle_beta   90.00
_cell.angle_gamma   90.00
#
_symmetry.space_group_name_H-M   'P 1'
#
loop_
_entity.id
_entity.type
_entity.pdbx_description
1 polymer ?
#
loop_
_entity_poly.entity_id
_entity_poly.type
_entity_poly.pdbx_seq_one_letter_code
_entity_poly.pdbx_strand_id
1 'polypeptide(L)'
;MALRWFCTRSLLHESLDSSLIDKIPGRQNDRKTLLGELNWIFTAVTDTIAWNVLPHDLFQRLFRQDLLVASLFRNFLLAERIMRSANCSPISHPVLPPTHQHHMWDAWDMAAEICLSQLPSLVEDPNAEFQPSPFFTEQLTAFEVWLDHGSEHKKPPEQLPIVLQVLLSQCHRFRALVLLGRFLDMGPWAVDLALSVGIFPYVLKLLQTTTPELRQILVFIWTKILALDKSCQVDLVKDGGHAYFIRFLNSVEAYPEQRAMAAFVLAVIVDGHRRGQEACIEAGLILVCLKHLHGSMQSDAQTEPLFLQWLCLCLGKLWEDFPEAQIIGLQADAPTICARLLSEPQPEVRASSVFALATLLDVGFDSFRDGVGGDEECDDDDKSRAEIIIIRSLLNVVSDGSPLVRAEVAVALARFAFGHKQHLKSIAAAYWKPQSNSLLNSLPSLANINGTGSGNIVSSQIGPLIRVGNDNTAVVRDGRVSTSSPLATAGIMHGSPLSDDSSQHSDSGILNDGVSNGVVHHSRPKPLDNAMYSQCVLAMCSLAKDPSPRIANLGRRVLSIIGIEQVTKSVKSAGSTGRPGEPTTSSPTPNFAGLVRSSSWFDMNGGHLPLTFRTPPVSPPRQNYLAGMRRVCSLEFRPHLMNSPDSGLPHALLGSGSGTSERSLLPQSTIYNFSCGHFSKPLLTPSDDSEELLARREERERFALEHIAKCQHSSVSKLNNNNQIASWDTRFETGTRTALLHPYSPIVIAADENERIRIWNYEGAALLNGFDNHDFPEKGISKLCLLNELDESLLLVASCDGNIRVWKDYTVSGKQKLVTAFSSIQGHKPGVRSLSAVVDWQQQSGYLYASGEISSIMLWDLDKEQLVNSISSSSDCSISALASSQVHGGQFAAGFVDGSVRLYDIRTPDMMVCATRPHTQQVQRVVGIGFQPGLDQGKIVSAAQAGDIQFLDIRSLRDAYLTIDAFRGSLTALAVHRHAPVIASGSAKQLIKVFSLQGEQLGTIRYQHTFMAQKIGSNLGGSTPRTNGVVDTEIKVNGVQCLSLDAAAAAAAATFTKIHCGVFLEIQVGGGHNQLIVCYI
;
A
#
# COMPACT_ATOMS: atom_id res chain seq x y z
N MET A 1 34.70 -53.36 11.21
CA MET A 1 33.91 -54.38 10.48
C MET A 1 33.80 -54.04 9.00
N ALA A 2 33.16 -52.93 8.60
CA ALA A 2 32.92 -52.54 7.20
C ALA A 2 34.12 -52.78 6.25
N LEU A 3 35.30 -52.24 6.57
CA LEU A 3 36.50 -52.39 5.74
C LEU A 3 36.94 -53.84 5.55
N ARG A 4 36.91 -54.67 6.60
CA ARG A 4 37.25 -56.10 6.49
C ARG A 4 36.28 -56.84 5.55
N TRP A 5 34.98 -56.53 5.64
CA TRP A 5 33.96 -57.10 4.74
C TRP A 5 34.11 -56.59 3.30
N PHE A 6 34.47 -55.32 3.12
CA PHE A 6 34.77 -54.74 1.81
C PHE A 6 35.97 -55.44 1.16
N CYS A 7 37.10 -55.58 1.85
CA CYS A 7 38.29 -56.26 1.33
C CYS A 7 38.06 -57.74 0.98
N THR A 8 37.11 -58.43 1.63
CA THR A 8 36.74 -59.81 1.23
C THR A 8 35.83 -59.89 0.00
N ARG A 9 35.48 -58.75 -0.62
CA ARG A 9 34.53 -58.67 -1.75
C ARG A 9 34.95 -57.74 -2.88
N SER A 10 35.85 -56.80 -2.65
CA SER A 10 36.44 -55.94 -3.68
C SER A 10 37.69 -56.57 -4.31
N LEU A 11 38.16 -55.99 -5.42
CA LEU A 11 39.35 -56.45 -6.14
C LEU A 11 40.65 -56.30 -5.32
N LEU A 12 40.60 -55.56 -4.19
CA LEU A 12 41.72 -55.34 -3.29
C LEU A 12 42.10 -56.57 -2.44
N HIS A 13 41.30 -57.64 -2.45
CA HIS A 13 41.55 -58.87 -1.69
C HIS A 13 42.97 -59.45 -1.92
N GLU A 14 43.47 -59.37 -3.15
CA GLU A 14 44.75 -59.96 -3.54
C GLU A 14 45.95 -59.01 -3.34
N SER A 15 45.70 -57.71 -3.12
CA SER A 15 46.74 -56.66 -3.05
C SER A 15 46.93 -56.04 -1.67
N LEU A 16 45.98 -56.21 -0.73
CA LEU A 16 46.00 -55.58 0.59
C LEU A 16 45.86 -56.61 1.72
N ASP A 17 46.91 -56.76 2.54
CA ASP A 17 46.82 -57.59 3.74
C ASP A 17 45.80 -57.01 4.74
N SER A 18 44.85 -57.86 5.12
CA SER A 18 43.88 -57.64 6.19
C SER A 18 44.48 -57.11 7.51
N SER A 19 45.76 -57.39 7.83
CA SER A 19 46.41 -56.88 9.05
C SER A 19 46.67 -55.36 9.03
N LEU A 20 46.67 -54.73 7.84
CA LEU A 20 46.81 -53.28 7.70
C LEU A 20 45.57 -52.54 8.21
N ILE A 21 44.39 -53.16 8.09
CA ILE A 21 43.09 -52.58 8.53
C ILE A 21 43.08 -52.32 10.05
N ASP A 22 43.83 -53.12 10.81
CA ASP A 22 43.96 -52.95 12.26
C ASP A 22 45.06 -51.94 12.65
N LYS A 23 45.79 -51.38 11.68
CA LYS A 23 46.88 -50.41 11.82
C LYS A 23 46.54 -49.02 11.26
N ILE A 24 45.28 -48.77 10.88
CA ILE A 24 44.85 -47.49 10.27
C ILE A 24 45.21 -46.31 11.19
N PRO A 25 45.97 -45.31 10.71
CA PRO A 25 46.43 -44.20 11.54
C PRO A 25 45.28 -43.27 11.93
N GLY A 26 45.34 -42.76 13.16
CA GLY A 26 44.47 -41.70 13.66
C GLY A 26 43.60 -42.03 14.85
N ARG A 27 42.52 -41.27 15.01
CA ARG A 27 41.50 -41.45 16.05
C ARG A 27 40.11 -41.14 15.48
N GLN A 28 39.10 -41.91 15.87
CA GLN A 28 37.71 -41.78 15.39
C GLN A 28 37.10 -40.37 15.55
N ASN A 29 37.60 -39.57 16.49
CA ASN A 29 37.15 -38.20 16.75
C ASN A 29 37.90 -37.13 15.93
N ASP A 30 39.08 -37.46 15.40
CA ASP A 30 39.92 -36.50 14.66
C ASP A 30 39.75 -36.68 13.15
N ARG A 31 38.86 -35.86 12.59
CA ARG A 31 38.54 -35.80 11.16
C ARG A 31 39.71 -35.42 10.25
N LYS A 32 40.85 -34.95 10.79
CA LYS A 32 42.08 -34.75 10.00
C LYS A 32 42.92 -36.02 9.85
N THR A 33 42.50 -37.12 10.46
CA THR A 33 43.16 -38.42 10.37
C THR A 33 42.32 -39.42 9.59
N LEU A 34 42.97 -40.34 8.87
CA LEU A 34 42.33 -41.32 7.99
C LEU A 34 41.17 -42.09 8.68
N LEU A 35 41.39 -42.55 9.92
CA LEU A 35 40.36 -43.23 10.72
C LEU A 35 39.17 -42.33 11.10
N GLY A 36 39.42 -41.05 11.39
CA GLY A 36 38.37 -40.10 11.78
C GLY A 36 37.58 -39.55 10.59
N GLU A 37 38.22 -39.39 9.43
CA GLU A 37 37.52 -39.06 8.17
C GLU A 37 36.60 -40.22 7.74
N LEU A 38 37.10 -41.46 7.70
CA LEU A 38 36.29 -42.67 7.45
C LEU A 38 35.04 -42.73 8.34
N ASN A 39 35.21 -42.53 9.66
CA ASN A 39 34.13 -42.57 10.63
C ASN A 39 33.07 -41.46 10.39
N TRP A 40 33.52 -40.30 9.92
CA TRP A 40 32.66 -39.15 9.62
C TRP A 40 31.94 -39.30 8.27
N ILE A 41 32.60 -39.84 7.24
CA ILE A 41 31.96 -40.23 5.96
C ILE A 41 30.92 -41.33 6.21
N PHE A 42 31.25 -42.36 7.00
CA PHE A 42 30.31 -43.41 7.39
C PHE A 42 29.06 -42.83 8.09
N THR A 43 29.28 -41.88 9.00
CA THR A 43 28.18 -41.15 9.68
C THR A 43 27.33 -40.37 8.67
N ALA A 44 27.95 -39.65 7.73
CA ALA A 44 27.23 -38.89 6.71
C ALA A 44 26.40 -39.80 5.78
N VAL A 45 26.98 -40.90 5.29
CA VAL A 45 26.28 -41.86 4.42
C VAL A 45 25.11 -42.52 5.15
N THR A 46 25.30 -43.05 6.36
CA THR A 46 24.23 -43.73 7.10
C THR A 46 23.10 -42.80 7.54
N ASP A 47 23.42 -41.56 7.94
CA ASP A 47 22.40 -40.55 8.28
C ASP A 47 21.61 -40.08 7.05
N THR A 48 22.26 -40.05 5.87
CA THR A 48 21.62 -39.74 4.58
C THR A 48 20.66 -40.84 4.12
N ILE A 49 21.11 -42.10 4.16
CA ILE A 49 20.28 -43.26 3.82
C ILE A 49 19.04 -43.31 4.74
N ALA A 50 19.22 -43.02 6.03
CA ALA A 50 18.12 -42.95 6.98
C ALA A 50 17.10 -41.84 6.63
N TRP A 51 17.57 -40.64 6.27
CA TRP A 51 16.67 -39.52 5.94
C TRP A 51 15.91 -39.73 4.62
N ASN A 52 16.56 -40.30 3.60
CA ASN A 52 15.94 -40.58 2.30
C ASN A 52 14.89 -41.71 2.35
N VAL A 53 15.02 -42.65 3.29
CA VAL A 53 14.20 -43.89 3.33
C VAL A 53 13.13 -43.86 4.42
N LEU A 54 13.30 -43.12 5.51
CA LEU A 54 12.39 -43.13 6.65
C LEU A 54 11.41 -41.95 6.63
N PRO A 55 10.13 -42.15 7.02
CA PRO A 55 9.21 -41.04 7.30
C PRO A 55 9.78 -40.09 8.36
N HIS A 56 9.44 -38.80 8.25
CA HIS A 56 10.03 -37.73 9.06
C HIS A 56 10.01 -38.01 10.58
N ASP A 57 8.85 -38.35 11.13
CA ASP A 57 8.67 -38.62 12.57
C ASP A 57 9.56 -39.78 13.05
N LEU A 58 9.72 -40.80 12.19
CA LEU A 58 10.53 -41.99 12.47
C LEU A 58 12.03 -41.67 12.41
N PHE A 59 12.45 -40.86 11.43
CA PHE A 59 13.81 -40.35 11.34
C PHE A 59 14.17 -39.51 12.57
N GLN A 60 13.32 -38.54 12.96
CA GLN A 60 13.54 -37.72 14.16
C GLN A 60 13.66 -38.56 15.43
N ARG A 61 12.71 -39.47 15.66
CA ARG A 61 12.68 -40.36 16.83
C ARG A 61 13.92 -41.25 16.94
N LEU A 62 14.45 -41.76 15.81
CA LEU A 62 15.56 -42.73 15.84
C LEU A 62 16.94 -42.08 15.65
N PHE A 63 17.08 -41.05 14.82
CA PHE A 63 18.37 -40.48 14.39
C PHE A 63 18.67 -39.09 14.99
N ARG A 64 17.75 -38.49 15.75
CA ARG A 64 17.91 -37.16 16.38
C ARG A 64 17.60 -37.12 17.88
N GLN A 65 16.60 -37.88 18.36
CA GLN A 65 16.14 -37.77 19.76
C GLN A 65 17.18 -38.21 20.80
N ASP A 66 17.95 -39.27 20.54
CA ASP A 66 18.96 -39.82 21.47
C ASP A 66 20.24 -40.22 20.69
N LEU A 67 21.41 -39.84 21.22
CA LEU A 67 22.70 -40.03 20.56
C LEU A 67 23.14 -41.49 20.49
N LEU A 68 22.80 -42.31 21.49
CA LEU A 68 23.13 -43.74 21.52
C LEU A 68 22.18 -44.51 20.59
N VAL A 69 20.87 -44.24 20.65
CA VAL A 69 19.88 -44.82 19.73
C VAL A 69 20.23 -44.49 18.28
N ALA A 70 20.54 -43.23 17.98
CA ALA A 70 20.95 -42.80 16.64
C ALA A 70 22.25 -43.49 16.18
N SER A 71 23.20 -43.72 17.08
CA SER A 71 24.44 -44.46 16.77
C SER A 71 24.18 -45.95 16.54
N LEU A 72 23.29 -46.57 17.33
CA LEU A 72 22.87 -47.96 17.14
C LEU A 72 22.13 -48.14 15.80
N PHE A 73 21.23 -47.22 15.44
CA PHE A 73 20.46 -47.30 14.19
C PHE A 73 21.32 -47.01 12.94
N ARG A 74 22.29 -46.08 12.98
CA ARG A 74 23.30 -45.92 11.90
C ARG A 74 24.10 -47.21 11.69
N ASN A 75 24.55 -47.84 12.78
CA ASN A 75 25.27 -49.12 12.73
C ASN A 75 24.36 -50.29 12.29
N PHE A 76 23.05 -50.23 12.56
CA PHE A 76 22.08 -51.22 12.11
C PHE A 76 21.93 -51.23 10.58
N LEU A 77 22.01 -50.07 9.91
CA LEU A 77 21.96 -50.04 8.43
C LEU A 77 23.15 -50.80 7.80
N LEU A 78 24.34 -50.64 8.39
CA LEU A 78 25.52 -51.43 8.00
C LEU A 78 25.34 -52.92 8.33
N ALA A 79 24.73 -53.25 9.47
CA ALA A 79 24.41 -54.63 9.82
C ALA A 79 23.43 -55.26 8.82
N GLU A 80 22.40 -54.52 8.34
CA GLU A 80 21.52 -54.97 7.27
C GLU A 80 22.31 -55.30 6.00
N ARG A 81 23.20 -54.38 5.56
CA ARG A 81 24.01 -54.59 4.35
C ARG A 81 24.97 -55.77 4.45
N ILE A 82 25.66 -55.92 5.58
CA ILE A 82 26.63 -57.01 5.80
C ILE A 82 25.91 -58.36 5.98
N MET A 83 24.96 -58.46 6.91
CA MET A 83 24.33 -59.73 7.26
C MET A 83 23.56 -60.35 6.09
N ARG A 84 22.98 -59.51 5.23
CA ARG A 84 22.21 -59.95 4.05
C ARG A 84 23.08 -60.60 2.98
N SER A 85 24.39 -60.31 2.94
CA SER A 85 25.37 -61.06 2.14
C SER A 85 25.72 -62.44 2.71
N ALA A 86 25.41 -62.68 3.99
CA ALA A 86 25.52 -63.97 4.67
C ALA A 86 24.15 -64.65 4.87
N ASN A 87 23.15 -64.31 4.03
CA ASN A 87 21.77 -64.80 4.07
C ASN A 87 20.98 -64.50 5.36
N CYS A 88 21.46 -63.60 6.22
CA CYS A 88 20.79 -63.19 7.46
C CYS A 88 20.09 -61.83 7.28
N SER A 89 18.81 -61.74 7.64
CA SER A 89 18.05 -60.48 7.62
C SER A 89 17.82 -59.98 9.06
N PRO A 90 18.55 -58.96 9.55
CA PRO A 90 18.29 -58.38 10.86
C PRO A 90 16.97 -57.58 10.87
N ILE A 91 16.32 -57.53 12.02
CA ILE A 91 15.02 -56.87 12.22
C ILE A 91 15.13 -55.90 13.39
N SER A 92 14.55 -54.71 13.25
CA SER A 92 14.42 -53.70 14.30
C SER A 92 12.96 -53.52 14.72
N HIS A 93 12.74 -52.98 15.92
CA HIS A 93 11.45 -52.41 16.31
C HIS A 93 11.67 -50.95 16.74
N PRO A 94 11.05 -49.96 16.08
CA PRO A 94 10.18 -50.06 14.90
C PRO A 94 10.88 -50.63 13.67
N VAL A 95 10.10 -51.19 12.74
CA VAL A 95 10.59 -51.83 11.50
C VAL A 95 10.98 -50.76 10.49
N LEU A 96 12.17 -50.88 9.89
CA LEU A 96 12.63 -50.01 8.80
C LEU A 96 12.30 -50.62 7.42
N PRO A 97 12.11 -49.80 6.37
CA PRO A 97 12.22 -50.27 4.99
C PRO A 97 13.66 -50.73 4.66
N PRO A 98 13.87 -51.55 3.61
CA PRO A 98 15.18 -52.09 3.28
C PRO A 98 16.16 -51.01 2.79
N THR A 99 17.33 -50.94 3.42
CA THR A 99 18.36 -49.90 3.14
C THR A 99 19.63 -50.43 2.47
N HIS A 100 19.86 -51.74 2.48
CA HIS A 100 21.09 -52.41 1.98
C HIS A 100 21.45 -52.15 0.49
N GLN A 101 20.48 -51.75 -0.34
CA GLN A 101 20.63 -51.50 -1.79
C GLN A 101 20.59 -50.00 -2.16
N HIS A 102 20.62 -49.09 -1.18
CA HIS A 102 20.58 -47.66 -1.43
C HIS A 102 21.91 -47.14 -2.03
N HIS A 103 21.86 -46.49 -3.20
CA HIS A 103 23.01 -45.99 -3.99
C HIS A 103 24.10 -45.22 -3.20
N MET A 104 23.76 -44.49 -2.13
CA MET A 104 24.77 -43.87 -1.24
C MET A 104 25.76 -44.87 -0.61
N TRP A 105 25.46 -46.18 -0.60
CA TRP A 105 26.42 -47.22 -0.25
C TRP A 105 27.56 -47.38 -1.27
N ASP A 106 27.33 -47.07 -2.54
CA ASP A 106 28.34 -47.13 -3.59
C ASP A 106 29.36 -45.99 -3.41
N ALA A 107 28.88 -44.81 -2.96
CA ALA A 107 29.73 -43.70 -2.55
C ALA A 107 30.55 -44.00 -1.27
N TRP A 108 30.00 -44.80 -0.34
CA TRP A 108 30.77 -45.32 0.79
C TRP A 108 31.86 -46.31 0.36
N ASP A 109 31.53 -47.24 -0.55
CA ASP A 109 32.49 -48.23 -1.05
C ASP A 109 33.65 -47.57 -1.80
N MET A 110 33.36 -46.56 -2.64
CA MET A 110 34.38 -45.74 -3.31
C MET A 110 35.26 -44.97 -2.32
N ALA A 111 34.68 -44.35 -1.28
CA ALA A 111 35.45 -43.67 -0.24
C ALA A 111 36.32 -44.65 0.57
N ALA A 112 35.84 -45.87 0.82
CA ALA A 112 36.61 -46.93 1.47
C ALA A 112 37.77 -47.43 0.59
N GLU A 113 37.57 -47.57 -0.73
CA GLU A 113 38.62 -47.95 -1.69
C GLU A 113 39.73 -46.89 -1.81
N ILE A 114 39.36 -45.61 -1.92
CA ILE A 114 40.32 -44.48 -1.92
C ILE A 114 41.10 -44.41 -0.59
N CYS A 115 40.45 -44.69 0.55
CA CYS A 115 41.12 -44.77 1.83
C CYS A 115 42.08 -45.96 1.92
N LEU A 116 41.69 -47.14 1.44
CA LEU A 116 42.48 -48.37 1.55
C LEU A 116 43.68 -48.38 0.61
N SER A 117 43.60 -47.74 -0.55
CA SER A 117 44.74 -47.58 -1.47
C SER A 117 45.84 -46.63 -0.96
N GLN A 118 45.51 -45.65 -0.12
CA GLN A 118 46.50 -44.83 0.59
C GLN A 118 47.14 -45.53 1.81
N LEU A 119 46.54 -46.61 2.31
CA LEU A 119 46.92 -47.21 3.59
C LEU A 119 48.34 -47.82 3.62
N PRO A 120 48.88 -48.48 2.57
CA PRO A 120 50.23 -49.02 2.59
C PRO A 120 51.29 -47.93 2.77
N SER A 121 51.24 -46.86 1.97
CA SER A 121 52.21 -45.75 2.02
C SER A 121 52.17 -45.01 3.36
N LEU A 122 50.99 -44.83 3.96
CA LEU A 122 50.81 -44.22 5.29
C LEU A 122 51.24 -45.12 6.47
N VAL A 123 51.49 -46.41 6.22
CA VAL A 123 52.03 -47.36 7.21
C VAL A 123 53.53 -47.60 7.02
N GLU A 124 54.04 -47.45 5.79
CA GLU A 124 55.47 -47.55 5.47
C GLU A 124 56.26 -46.26 5.82
N ASP A 125 55.72 -45.07 5.54
CA ASP A 125 56.30 -43.79 5.96
C ASP A 125 55.31 -42.96 6.81
N PRO A 126 55.55 -42.82 8.13
CA PRO A 126 54.75 -41.95 9.01
C PRO A 126 54.76 -40.46 8.65
N ASN A 127 55.63 -40.02 7.73
CA ASN A 127 55.71 -38.64 7.23
C ASN A 127 54.94 -38.43 5.92
N ALA A 128 54.39 -39.49 5.31
CA ALA A 128 53.63 -39.37 4.07
C ALA A 128 52.35 -38.53 4.27
N GLU A 129 52.11 -37.57 3.38
CA GLU A 129 50.95 -36.67 3.49
C GLU A 129 49.65 -37.43 3.14
N PHE A 130 48.78 -37.59 4.15
CA PHE A 130 47.41 -38.08 3.97
C PHE A 130 46.60 -37.12 3.08
N GLN A 131 45.99 -37.66 2.02
CA GLN A 131 45.12 -36.90 1.12
C GLN A 131 43.64 -37.10 1.50
N PRO A 132 42.92 -36.04 1.94
CA PRO A 132 41.50 -36.12 2.28
C PRO A 132 40.62 -36.62 1.13
N SER A 133 39.57 -37.37 1.47
CA SER A 133 38.64 -37.93 0.49
C SER A 133 37.88 -36.85 -0.29
N PRO A 134 37.71 -36.96 -1.62
CA PRO A 134 36.92 -36.02 -2.41
C PRO A 134 35.42 -36.05 -2.09
N PHE A 135 34.94 -37.08 -1.37
CA PHE A 135 33.52 -37.34 -1.05
C PHE A 135 32.72 -36.08 -0.69
N PHE A 136 33.17 -35.27 0.27
CA PHE A 136 32.41 -34.08 0.68
C PHE A 136 32.38 -32.99 -0.40
N THR A 137 33.42 -32.88 -1.23
CA THR A 137 33.46 -31.92 -2.34
C THR A 137 32.56 -32.35 -3.49
N GLU A 138 32.50 -33.65 -3.79
CA GLU A 138 31.58 -34.24 -4.77
C GLU A 138 30.12 -34.08 -4.34
N GLN A 139 29.79 -34.43 -3.09
CA GLN A 139 28.42 -34.35 -2.58
C GLN A 139 27.91 -32.90 -2.47
N LEU A 140 28.76 -31.93 -2.11
CA LEU A 140 28.40 -30.51 -2.22
C LEU A 140 28.15 -30.08 -3.68
N THR A 141 28.85 -30.68 -4.65
CA THR A 141 28.68 -30.35 -6.09
C THR A 141 27.40 -30.99 -6.65
N ALA A 142 27.04 -32.19 -6.22
CA ALA A 142 25.75 -32.81 -6.54
C ALA A 142 24.57 -31.99 -5.96
N PHE A 143 24.72 -31.47 -4.73
CA PHE A 143 23.74 -30.55 -4.12
C PHE A 143 23.63 -29.23 -4.89
N GLU A 144 24.74 -28.68 -5.36
CA GLU A 144 24.78 -27.46 -6.18
C GLU A 144 24.05 -27.64 -7.53
N VAL A 145 24.29 -28.75 -8.23
CA VAL A 145 23.57 -29.12 -9.47
C VAL A 145 22.07 -29.35 -9.21
N TRP A 146 21.69 -29.88 -8.03
CA TRP A 146 20.29 -30.01 -7.64
C TRP A 146 19.64 -28.63 -7.46
N LEU A 147 20.33 -27.66 -6.84
CA LEU A 147 19.79 -26.31 -6.62
C LEU A 147 19.51 -25.57 -7.93
N ASP A 148 20.38 -25.71 -8.93
CA ASP A 148 20.22 -25.05 -10.24
C ASP A 148 18.98 -25.54 -11.02
N HIS A 149 18.43 -26.70 -10.66
CA HIS A 149 17.28 -27.33 -11.32
C HIS A 149 16.15 -27.72 -10.34
N GLY A 150 16.25 -27.34 -9.08
CA GLY A 150 15.39 -27.83 -7.99
C GLY A 150 14.03 -27.11 -7.96
N SER A 151 13.02 -27.75 -7.37
CA SER A 151 11.74 -27.11 -7.06
C SER A 151 10.96 -27.90 -6.01
N GLU A 152 10.00 -27.24 -5.36
CA GLU A 152 9.09 -27.84 -4.37
C GLU A 152 8.37 -29.11 -4.87
N HIS A 153 8.14 -29.21 -6.19
CA HIS A 153 7.44 -30.34 -6.82
C HIS A 153 8.37 -31.52 -7.19
N LYS A 154 9.68 -31.42 -6.91
CA LYS A 154 10.66 -32.50 -7.09
C LYS A 154 10.96 -33.17 -5.76
N LYS A 155 11.58 -34.35 -5.81
CA LYS A 155 12.07 -35.02 -4.59
C LYS A 155 13.08 -34.10 -3.87
N PRO A 156 13.07 -34.04 -2.51
CA PRO A 156 14.07 -33.30 -1.74
C PRO A 156 15.52 -33.67 -2.11
N PRO A 157 16.48 -32.74 -1.93
CA PRO A 157 17.88 -33.00 -2.22
C PRO A 157 18.47 -34.01 -1.23
N GLU A 158 18.82 -35.19 -1.74
CA GLU A 158 19.38 -36.33 -0.98
C GLU A 158 20.64 -35.95 -0.18
N GLN A 159 21.38 -34.93 -0.62
CA GLN A 159 22.61 -34.46 0.01
C GLN A 159 22.40 -33.57 1.25
N LEU A 160 21.16 -33.18 1.59
CA LEU A 160 20.88 -32.23 2.68
C LEU A 160 21.42 -32.67 4.07
N PRO A 161 21.37 -33.96 4.47
CA PRO A 161 22.03 -34.45 5.69
C PRO A 161 23.56 -34.40 5.60
N ILE A 162 24.14 -34.53 4.40
CA ILE A 162 25.59 -34.39 4.17
C ILE A 162 26.01 -32.94 4.37
N VAL A 163 25.24 -31.95 3.87
CA VAL A 163 25.49 -30.52 4.10
C VAL A 163 25.59 -30.21 5.61
N LEU A 164 24.67 -30.75 6.42
CA LEU A 164 24.72 -30.65 7.89
C LEU A 164 26.02 -31.22 8.47
N GLN A 165 26.47 -32.39 8.01
CA GLN A 165 27.75 -32.96 8.46
C GLN A 165 28.95 -32.11 8.02
N VAL A 166 28.88 -31.44 6.86
CA VAL A 166 29.94 -30.57 6.36
C VAL A 166 30.03 -29.23 7.12
N LEU A 167 28.95 -28.72 7.72
CA LEU A 167 29.02 -27.54 8.62
C LEU A 167 30.00 -27.75 9.79
N LEU A 168 30.17 -29.00 10.23
CA LEU A 168 31.11 -29.40 11.28
C LEU A 168 32.58 -29.47 10.81
N SER A 169 32.83 -29.45 9.50
CA SER A 169 34.16 -29.20 8.93
C SER A 169 34.59 -27.76 9.21
N GLN A 170 35.88 -27.47 9.12
CA GLN A 170 36.37 -26.09 8.93
C GLN A 170 36.60 -25.79 7.44
N CYS A 171 37.22 -26.71 6.69
CA CYS A 171 37.67 -26.49 5.31
C CYS A 171 36.52 -26.14 4.33
N HIS A 172 35.41 -26.89 4.39
CA HIS A 172 34.30 -26.72 3.44
C HIS A 172 33.12 -25.92 4.01
N ARG A 173 33.24 -25.37 5.22
CA ARG A 173 32.12 -24.74 5.95
C ARG A 173 31.50 -23.58 5.18
N PHE A 174 32.32 -22.72 4.58
CA PHE A 174 31.83 -21.57 3.83
C PHE A 174 30.99 -21.99 2.62
N ARG A 175 31.47 -22.91 1.77
CA ARG A 175 30.70 -23.45 0.63
C ARG A 175 29.40 -24.13 1.11
N ALA A 176 29.45 -24.92 2.17
CA ALA A 176 28.26 -25.58 2.72
C ALA A 176 27.22 -24.58 3.26
N LEU A 177 27.63 -23.50 3.93
CA LEU A 177 26.75 -22.42 4.37
C LEU A 177 26.16 -21.64 3.19
N VAL A 178 26.95 -21.35 2.14
CA VAL A 178 26.47 -20.64 0.94
C VAL A 178 25.43 -21.47 0.19
N LEU A 179 25.69 -22.77 -0.02
CA LEU A 179 24.72 -23.67 -0.66
C LEU A 179 23.48 -23.89 0.20
N LEU A 180 23.63 -23.96 1.53
CA LEU A 180 22.49 -23.95 2.45
C LEU A 180 21.67 -22.66 2.32
N GLY A 181 22.31 -21.50 2.24
CA GLY A 181 21.63 -20.22 1.99
C GLY A 181 20.82 -20.25 0.70
N ARG A 182 21.42 -20.71 -0.41
CA ARG A 182 20.73 -20.92 -1.70
C ARG A 182 19.51 -21.84 -1.56
N PHE A 183 19.61 -22.93 -0.79
CA PHE A 183 18.48 -23.84 -0.53
C PHE A 183 17.35 -23.16 0.26
N LEU A 184 17.69 -22.52 1.39
CA LEU A 184 16.72 -21.82 2.25
C LEU A 184 16.02 -20.65 1.53
N ASP A 185 16.65 -20.06 0.51
CA ASP A 185 16.04 -19.01 -0.29
C ASP A 185 14.90 -19.51 -1.19
N MET A 186 14.86 -20.80 -1.54
CA MET A 186 13.82 -21.38 -2.41
C MET A 186 12.41 -21.38 -1.80
N GLY A 187 12.28 -20.99 -0.53
CA GLY A 187 11.01 -20.71 0.14
C GLY A 187 10.77 -21.54 1.41
N PRO A 188 9.60 -21.34 2.06
CA PRO A 188 9.30 -21.92 3.38
C PRO A 188 9.45 -23.45 3.45
N TRP A 189 9.10 -24.19 2.39
CA TRP A 189 9.23 -25.65 2.32
C TRP A 189 10.70 -26.12 2.45
N ALA A 190 11.67 -25.34 1.96
CA ALA A 190 13.09 -25.66 2.06
C ALA A 190 13.64 -25.35 3.46
N VAL A 191 13.14 -24.29 4.10
CA VAL A 191 13.45 -23.97 5.50
C VAL A 191 12.93 -25.04 6.44
N ASP A 192 11.68 -25.48 6.25
CA ASP A 192 11.09 -26.60 6.98
C ASP A 192 11.93 -27.87 6.82
N LEU A 193 12.26 -28.29 5.58
CA LEU A 193 13.11 -29.45 5.33
C LEU A 193 14.49 -29.36 6.00
N ALA A 194 15.12 -28.19 6.04
CA ALA A 194 16.42 -28.00 6.70
C ALA A 194 16.33 -28.10 8.23
N LEU A 195 15.26 -27.54 8.83
CA LEU A 195 14.94 -27.75 10.24
C LEU A 195 14.61 -29.24 10.51
N SER A 196 13.90 -29.91 9.59
CA SER A 196 13.55 -31.33 9.62
C SER A 196 14.76 -32.27 9.64
N VAL A 197 15.88 -31.85 9.02
CA VAL A 197 17.19 -32.53 9.05
C VAL A 197 17.94 -32.28 10.36
N GLY A 198 17.53 -31.30 11.16
CA GLY A 198 18.10 -30.95 12.46
C GLY A 198 19.23 -29.93 12.39
N ILE A 199 19.20 -28.99 11.44
CA ILE A 199 20.31 -28.05 11.19
C ILE A 199 20.45 -26.95 12.26
N PHE A 200 19.36 -26.62 12.96
CA PHE A 200 19.24 -25.56 13.95
C PHE A 200 20.38 -25.50 15.00
N PRO A 201 20.66 -26.55 15.81
CA PRO A 201 21.70 -26.49 16.84
C PRO A 201 23.13 -26.33 16.29
N TYR A 202 23.36 -26.60 15.01
CA TYR A 202 24.65 -26.37 14.35
C TYR A 202 24.81 -24.90 13.96
N VAL A 203 23.77 -24.32 13.35
CA VAL A 203 23.74 -22.90 12.96
C VAL A 203 23.75 -21.98 14.19
N LEU A 204 23.09 -22.37 15.29
CA LEU A 204 23.12 -21.66 16.57
C LEU A 204 24.53 -21.62 17.16
N LYS A 205 25.24 -22.75 17.23
CA LYS A 205 26.64 -22.80 17.69
C LYS A 205 27.58 -22.00 16.79
N LEU A 206 27.30 -21.86 15.50
CA LEU A 206 28.12 -21.06 14.60
C LEU A 206 28.07 -19.55 14.89
N LEU A 207 27.05 -19.03 15.60
CA LEU A 207 27.03 -17.63 16.08
C LEU A 207 28.15 -17.32 17.09
N GLN A 208 28.70 -18.33 17.77
CA GLN A 208 29.84 -18.15 18.67
C GLN A 208 31.16 -17.94 17.90
N THR A 209 31.16 -18.11 16.57
CA THR A 209 32.35 -17.95 15.71
C THR A 209 32.66 -16.47 15.43
N THR A 210 33.92 -16.07 15.56
CA THR A 210 34.38 -14.69 15.33
C THR A 210 34.74 -14.38 13.86
N THR A 211 35.00 -15.41 13.04
CA THR A 211 35.40 -15.32 11.63
C THR A 211 34.51 -14.37 10.81
N PRO A 212 35.08 -13.36 10.11
CA PRO A 212 34.29 -12.34 9.40
C PRO A 212 33.54 -12.91 8.20
N GLU A 213 34.16 -13.79 7.42
CA GLU A 213 33.61 -14.42 6.20
C GLU A 213 32.25 -15.10 6.44
N LEU A 214 32.05 -15.71 7.62
CA LEU A 214 30.82 -16.43 7.93
C LEU A 214 29.65 -15.50 8.30
N ARG A 215 29.92 -14.21 8.61
CA ARG A 215 28.90 -13.33 9.22
C ARG A 215 27.73 -13.05 8.28
N GLN A 216 28.02 -12.70 7.04
CA GLN A 216 26.99 -12.33 6.06
C GLN A 216 26.04 -13.52 5.77
N ILE A 217 26.61 -14.71 5.56
CA ILE A 217 25.82 -15.92 5.28
C ILE A 217 25.07 -16.44 6.51
N LEU A 218 25.62 -16.30 7.73
CA LEU A 218 24.90 -16.64 8.96
C LEU A 218 23.71 -15.70 9.21
N VAL A 219 23.84 -14.39 8.93
CA VAL A 219 22.72 -13.43 8.99
C VAL A 219 21.62 -13.81 7.99
N PHE A 220 21.98 -14.18 6.76
CA PHE A 220 21.02 -14.63 5.74
C PHE A 220 20.29 -15.93 6.15
N ILE A 221 21.02 -16.93 6.65
CA ILE A 221 20.42 -18.20 7.12
C ILE A 221 19.46 -17.95 8.28
N TRP A 222 19.85 -17.14 9.27
CA TRP A 222 18.96 -16.81 10.40
C TRP A 222 17.74 -16.00 10.00
N THR A 223 17.88 -15.13 9.00
CA THR A 223 16.76 -14.40 8.39
C THR A 223 15.74 -15.38 7.78
N LYS A 224 16.19 -16.41 7.05
CA LYS A 224 15.30 -17.42 6.48
C LYS A 224 14.64 -18.32 7.52
N ILE A 225 15.37 -18.71 8.57
CA ILE A 225 14.82 -19.50 9.68
C ILE A 225 13.72 -18.71 10.42
N LEU A 226 14.01 -17.46 10.84
CA LEU A 226 13.07 -16.64 11.61
C LEU A 226 11.90 -16.09 10.79
N ALA A 227 12.01 -16.07 9.46
CA ALA A 227 10.88 -15.78 8.56
C ALA A 227 9.88 -16.94 8.43
N LEU A 228 10.23 -18.15 8.90
CA LEU A 228 9.31 -19.29 9.02
C LEU A 228 8.91 -19.54 10.49
N ASP A 229 9.89 -19.78 11.36
CA ASP A 229 9.65 -20.10 12.77
C ASP A 229 10.22 -19.03 13.71
N LYS A 230 9.31 -18.25 14.29
CA LYS A 230 9.61 -17.28 15.33
C LYS A 230 10.00 -17.93 16.68
N SER A 231 9.62 -19.17 16.95
CA SER A 231 9.84 -19.81 18.27
C SER A 231 11.33 -19.90 18.64
N CYS A 232 12.18 -20.02 17.62
CA CYS A 232 13.64 -19.91 17.65
C CYS A 232 14.20 -18.70 18.43
N GLN A 233 13.43 -17.62 18.60
CA GLN A 233 13.79 -16.44 19.42
C GLN A 233 14.21 -16.81 20.85
N VAL A 234 13.63 -17.88 21.42
CA VAL A 234 13.85 -18.27 22.82
C VAL A 234 15.26 -18.79 23.03
N ASP A 235 15.77 -19.61 22.10
CA ASP A 235 17.12 -20.20 22.21
C ASP A 235 18.21 -19.24 21.74
N LEU A 236 17.90 -18.36 20.78
CA LEU A 236 18.76 -17.23 20.40
C LEU A 236 19.05 -16.28 21.57
N VAL A 237 18.11 -16.11 22.50
CA VAL A 237 18.33 -15.30 23.71
C VAL A 237 19.12 -16.09 24.76
N LYS A 238 18.80 -17.38 25.00
CA LYS A 238 19.54 -18.23 25.95
C LYS A 238 21.03 -18.33 25.64
N ASP A 239 21.38 -18.57 24.38
CA ASP A 239 22.77 -18.81 23.94
C ASP A 239 23.54 -17.50 23.61
N GLY A 240 22.97 -16.32 23.91
CA GLY A 240 23.60 -15.02 23.66
C GLY A 240 23.66 -14.58 22.19
N GLY A 241 22.95 -15.28 21.30
CA GLY A 241 22.96 -15.05 19.85
C GLY A 241 22.52 -13.64 19.43
N HIS A 242 21.64 -12.99 20.19
CA HIS A 242 21.22 -11.60 19.95
C HIS A 242 22.40 -10.62 19.81
N ALA A 243 23.42 -10.73 20.67
CA ALA A 243 24.59 -9.85 20.66
C ALA A 243 25.42 -9.95 19.37
N TYR A 244 25.36 -11.10 18.67
CA TYR A 244 26.00 -11.28 17.37
C TYR A 244 25.42 -10.33 16.31
N PHE A 245 24.08 -10.24 16.24
CA PHE A 245 23.38 -9.42 15.26
C PHE A 245 23.50 -7.92 15.58
N ILE A 246 23.52 -7.54 16.87
CA ILE A 246 23.77 -6.14 17.28
C ILE A 246 25.19 -5.71 16.87
N ARG A 247 26.20 -6.58 17.06
CA ARG A 247 27.57 -6.34 16.59
C ARG A 247 27.65 -6.27 15.06
N PHE A 248 26.86 -7.06 14.33
CA PHE A 248 26.80 -7.01 12.87
C PHE A 248 26.14 -5.72 12.36
N LEU A 249 25.04 -5.29 12.97
CA LEU A 249 24.33 -4.06 12.65
C LEU A 249 25.26 -2.83 12.74
N ASN A 250 25.97 -2.67 13.85
CA ASN A 250 26.95 -1.60 14.07
C ASN A 250 28.28 -1.79 13.31
N SER A 251 28.44 -2.83 12.49
CA SER A 251 29.66 -3.06 11.72
C SER A 251 29.70 -2.21 10.44
N VAL A 252 30.82 -1.53 10.19
CA VAL A 252 31.00 -0.63 9.03
C VAL A 252 31.04 -1.41 7.71
N GLU A 253 31.58 -2.63 7.73
CA GLU A 253 31.77 -3.53 6.58
C GLU A 253 30.48 -4.14 6.00
N ALA A 254 29.36 -4.10 6.74
CA ALA A 254 28.11 -4.71 6.30
C ALA A 254 27.35 -3.83 5.28
N TYR A 255 26.89 -4.45 4.19
CA TYR A 255 25.99 -3.79 3.22
C TYR A 255 24.61 -3.50 3.85
N PRO A 256 23.89 -2.44 3.44
CA PRO A 256 22.67 -2.03 4.13
C PRO A 256 21.53 -3.06 4.05
N GLU A 257 21.41 -3.83 2.96
CA GLU A 257 20.49 -4.97 2.87
C GLU A 257 20.76 -6.01 3.97
N GLN A 258 22.04 -6.33 4.20
CA GLN A 258 22.45 -7.27 5.25
C GLN A 258 22.23 -6.68 6.65
N ARG A 259 22.36 -5.35 6.82
CA ARG A 259 21.96 -4.67 8.05
C ARG A 259 20.44 -4.69 8.26
N ALA A 260 19.64 -4.62 7.19
CA ALA A 260 18.19 -4.77 7.26
C ALA A 260 17.77 -6.20 7.65
N MET A 261 18.46 -7.22 7.10
CA MET A 261 18.33 -8.62 7.55
C MET A 261 18.66 -8.77 9.04
N ALA A 262 19.76 -8.16 9.52
CA ALA A 262 20.12 -8.19 10.94
C ALA A 262 19.12 -7.43 11.85
N ALA A 263 18.60 -6.29 11.39
CA ALA A 263 17.55 -5.53 12.08
C ALA A 263 16.22 -6.30 12.13
N PHE A 264 15.88 -7.05 11.07
CA PHE A 264 14.76 -8.00 11.08
C PHE A 264 14.95 -9.14 12.08
N VAL A 265 16.11 -9.80 12.07
CA VAL A 265 16.43 -10.87 13.04
C VAL A 265 16.27 -10.36 14.47
N LEU A 266 16.75 -9.15 14.76
CA LEU A 266 16.58 -8.50 16.07
C LEU A 266 15.11 -8.14 16.35
N ALA A 267 14.37 -7.62 15.37
CA ALA A 267 12.94 -7.32 15.51
C ALA A 267 12.11 -8.58 15.83
N VAL A 268 12.45 -9.75 15.25
CA VAL A 268 11.81 -11.03 15.59
C VAL A 268 12.21 -11.52 16.99
N ILE A 269 13.49 -11.38 17.38
CA ILE A 269 13.99 -11.79 18.71
C ILE A 269 13.23 -11.12 19.87
N VAL A 270 12.75 -9.89 19.66
CA VAL A 270 12.12 -9.05 20.70
C VAL A 270 10.59 -8.99 20.61
N ASP A 271 9.99 -9.37 19.47
CA ASP A 271 8.55 -9.24 19.20
C ASP A 271 7.69 -10.06 20.19
N GLY A 272 7.05 -9.37 21.14
CA GLY A 272 6.26 -10.00 22.20
C GLY A 272 7.09 -10.88 23.16
N HIS A 273 8.40 -10.70 23.22
CA HIS A 273 9.32 -11.56 23.97
C HIS A 273 10.14 -10.74 24.96
N ARG A 274 9.61 -10.55 26.18
CA ARG A 274 10.19 -9.69 27.22
C ARG A 274 11.68 -9.97 27.48
N ARG A 275 12.08 -11.24 27.61
CA ARG A 275 13.49 -11.62 27.82
C ARG A 275 14.41 -11.29 26.64
N GLY A 276 13.87 -11.22 25.43
CA GLY A 276 14.58 -10.69 24.27
C GLY A 276 14.71 -9.17 24.32
N GLN A 277 13.63 -8.47 24.68
CA GLN A 277 13.66 -7.01 24.86
C GLN A 277 14.68 -6.58 25.92
N GLU A 278 14.64 -7.19 27.11
CA GLU A 278 15.59 -6.99 28.23
C GLU A 278 17.05 -7.12 27.75
N ALA A 279 17.42 -8.28 27.20
CA ALA A 279 18.78 -8.57 26.75
C ALA A 279 19.25 -7.65 25.59
N CYS A 280 18.33 -7.23 24.71
CA CYS A 280 18.66 -6.28 23.64
C CYS A 280 18.86 -4.84 24.14
N ILE A 281 18.23 -4.45 25.26
CA ILE A 281 18.46 -3.14 25.91
C ILE A 281 19.79 -3.14 26.65
N GLU A 282 20.10 -4.19 27.42
CA GLU A 282 21.42 -4.38 28.05
C GLU A 282 22.56 -4.32 27.03
N ALA A 283 22.34 -4.86 25.83
CA ALA A 283 23.27 -4.81 24.70
C ALA A 283 23.23 -3.48 23.89
N GLY A 284 22.46 -2.48 24.32
CA GLY A 284 22.48 -1.11 23.77
C GLY A 284 21.74 -0.90 22.44
N LEU A 285 20.82 -1.79 22.05
CA LEU A 285 20.20 -1.79 20.72
C LEU A 285 19.48 -0.47 20.35
N ILE A 286 18.82 0.19 21.31
CA ILE A 286 18.13 1.49 21.08
C ILE A 286 19.12 2.51 20.49
N LEU A 287 20.28 2.68 21.13
CA LEU A 287 21.30 3.64 20.72
C LEU A 287 21.94 3.27 19.37
N VAL A 288 22.13 1.97 19.09
CA VAL A 288 22.64 1.50 17.79
C VAL A 288 21.65 1.85 16.67
N CYS A 289 20.36 1.56 16.85
CA CYS A 289 19.35 1.86 15.83
C CYS A 289 19.17 3.36 15.60
N LEU A 290 19.06 4.16 16.67
CA LEU A 290 18.92 5.62 16.56
C LEU A 290 20.15 6.29 15.94
N LYS A 291 21.37 5.79 16.23
CA LYS A 291 22.61 6.23 15.57
C LYS A 291 22.56 6.00 14.05
N HIS A 292 22.03 4.86 13.60
CA HIS A 292 21.88 4.61 12.16
C HIS A 292 20.83 5.53 11.53
N LEU A 293 19.65 5.67 12.15
CA LEU A 293 18.59 6.59 11.69
C LEU A 293 19.05 8.06 11.62
N HIS A 294 19.87 8.50 12.56
CA HIS A 294 20.45 9.86 12.55
C HIS A 294 21.55 10.01 11.50
N GLY A 295 22.42 9.00 11.35
CA GLY A 295 23.51 9.01 10.37
C GLY A 295 23.03 9.08 8.92
N SER A 296 21.91 8.41 8.61
CA SER A 296 21.26 8.50 7.30
C SER A 296 20.70 9.90 6.96
N MET A 297 20.50 10.78 7.96
CA MET A 297 20.00 12.14 7.72
C MET A 297 21.09 13.16 7.34
N GLN A 298 22.37 12.79 7.46
CA GLN A 298 23.52 13.71 7.27
C GLN A 298 24.36 13.39 6.02
N SER A 299 24.00 12.37 5.24
CA SER A 299 24.76 11.94 4.07
C SER A 299 23.90 11.97 2.81
N ASP A 300 24.37 12.65 1.76
CA ASP A 300 23.75 12.62 0.42
C ASP A 300 23.85 11.24 -0.26
N ALA A 301 24.50 10.26 0.39
CA ALA A 301 24.47 8.87 -0.06
C ALA A 301 23.09 8.27 0.20
N GLN A 302 22.48 7.71 -0.86
CA GLN A 302 21.15 7.08 -0.78
C GLN A 302 21.11 6.02 0.33
N THR A 303 20.29 6.26 1.35
CA THR A 303 20.05 5.28 2.41
C THR A 303 19.01 4.27 1.94
N GLU A 304 19.30 2.98 2.08
CA GLU A 304 18.39 1.91 1.68
C GLU A 304 17.06 1.97 2.46
N PRO A 305 15.89 2.14 1.79
CA PRO A 305 14.60 2.28 2.47
C PRO A 305 14.23 1.05 3.30
N LEU A 306 14.60 -0.14 2.83
CA LEU A 306 14.40 -1.40 3.56
C LEU A 306 15.14 -1.40 4.91
N PHE A 307 16.29 -0.72 5.00
CA PHE A 307 17.03 -0.60 6.26
C PHE A 307 16.35 0.37 7.23
N LEU A 308 15.88 1.53 6.75
CA LEU A 308 15.09 2.48 7.56
C LEU A 308 13.81 1.84 8.11
N GLN A 309 13.07 1.13 7.24
CA GLN A 309 11.88 0.35 7.58
C GLN A 309 12.17 -0.61 8.75
N TRP A 310 13.22 -1.44 8.64
CA TRP A 310 13.53 -2.43 9.68
C TRP A 310 14.14 -1.85 10.95
N LEU A 311 14.84 -0.72 10.89
CA LEU A 311 15.24 0.03 12.09
C LEU A 311 14.03 0.53 12.88
N CYS A 312 13.04 1.12 12.21
CA CYS A 312 11.80 1.56 12.84
C CYS A 312 10.98 0.39 13.40
N LEU A 313 10.83 -0.72 12.65
CA LEU A 313 10.12 -1.91 13.13
C LEU A 313 10.83 -2.56 14.34
N CYS A 314 12.16 -2.65 14.30
CA CYS A 314 12.95 -3.19 15.41
C CYS A 314 12.83 -2.33 16.68
N LEU A 315 12.93 -1.00 16.56
CA LEU A 315 12.71 -0.09 17.69
C LEU A 315 11.27 -0.19 18.21
N GLY A 316 10.29 -0.13 17.31
CA GLY A 316 8.87 -0.22 17.64
C GLY A 316 8.49 -1.49 18.40
N LYS A 317 9.13 -2.63 18.08
CA LYS A 317 8.97 -3.91 18.80
C LYS A 317 9.80 -4.02 20.08
N LEU A 318 10.94 -3.35 20.16
CA LEU A 318 11.80 -3.34 21.35
C LEU A 318 11.13 -2.67 22.56
N TRP A 319 10.38 -1.57 22.31
CA TRP A 319 9.61 -0.87 23.34
C TRP A 319 8.11 -1.14 23.33
N GLU A 320 7.62 -2.08 22.50
CA GLU A 320 6.20 -2.47 22.51
C GLU A 320 5.83 -3.04 23.88
N ASP A 321 4.88 -2.38 24.54
CA ASP A 321 4.40 -2.66 25.89
C ASP A 321 5.54 -2.78 26.94
N PHE A 322 6.59 -1.96 26.86
CA PHE A 322 7.73 -2.01 27.78
C PHE A 322 8.16 -0.61 28.30
N PRO A 323 7.73 -0.21 29.52
CA PRO A 323 7.98 1.15 30.04
C PRO A 323 9.45 1.54 30.14
N GLU A 324 10.32 0.63 30.59
CA GLU A 324 11.77 0.88 30.73
C GLU A 324 12.42 1.20 29.37
N ALA A 325 12.05 0.45 28.33
CA ALA A 325 12.47 0.69 26.95
C ALA A 325 11.92 2.00 26.36
N GLN A 326 10.67 2.34 26.71
CA GLN A 326 10.04 3.61 26.32
C GLN A 326 10.82 4.79 26.93
N ILE A 327 11.12 4.75 28.24
CA ILE A 327 11.89 5.80 28.93
C ILE A 327 13.27 6.01 28.29
N ILE A 328 14.02 4.94 28.02
CA ILE A 328 15.33 5.02 27.34
C ILE A 328 15.18 5.59 25.92
N GLY A 329 14.11 5.22 25.20
CA GLY A 329 13.79 5.78 23.88
C GLY A 329 13.47 7.29 23.92
N LEU A 330 12.73 7.74 24.93
CA LEU A 330 12.41 9.16 25.14
C LEU A 330 13.67 9.98 25.48
N GLN A 331 14.51 9.49 26.40
CA GLN A 331 15.78 10.10 26.76
C GLN A 331 16.77 10.20 25.58
N ALA A 332 16.65 9.31 24.59
CA ALA A 332 17.46 9.29 23.37
C ALA A 332 16.85 10.09 22.18
N ASP A 333 15.84 10.94 22.40
CA ASP A 333 15.14 11.74 21.38
C ASP A 333 14.52 10.90 20.23
N ALA A 334 14.14 9.65 20.50
CA ALA A 334 13.51 8.79 19.51
C ALA A 334 12.24 9.38 18.85
N PRO A 335 11.35 10.11 19.57
CA PRO A 335 10.18 10.74 18.95
C PRO A 335 10.55 11.72 17.83
N THR A 336 11.52 12.61 18.05
CA THR A 336 11.89 13.63 17.06
C THR A 336 12.67 13.03 15.90
N ILE A 337 13.49 12.01 16.16
CA ILE A 337 14.21 11.27 15.10
C ILE A 337 13.19 10.55 14.20
N CYS A 338 12.25 9.78 14.77
CA CYS A 338 11.26 9.04 13.98
C CYS A 338 10.28 9.97 13.26
N ALA A 339 9.89 11.09 13.88
CA ALA A 339 8.98 12.07 13.27
C ALA A 339 9.49 12.64 11.93
N ARG A 340 10.81 12.75 11.73
CA ARG A 340 11.38 13.19 10.43
C ARG A 340 11.21 12.14 9.33
N LEU A 341 11.15 10.86 9.69
CA LEU A 341 10.95 9.75 8.73
C LEU A 341 9.52 9.69 8.17
N LEU A 342 8.60 10.51 8.70
CA LEU A 342 7.22 10.63 8.20
C LEU A 342 7.13 11.35 6.84
N SER A 343 8.19 12.05 6.41
CA SER A 343 8.29 12.64 5.07
C SER A 343 9.01 11.76 4.03
N GLU A 344 9.54 10.59 4.40
CA GLU A 344 10.27 9.72 3.49
C GLU A 344 9.43 9.28 2.28
N PRO A 345 10.02 9.17 1.07
CA PRO A 345 9.25 8.93 -0.15
C PRO A 345 8.58 7.55 -0.20
N GLN A 346 9.10 6.53 0.50
CA GLN A 346 8.49 5.20 0.55
C GLN A 346 7.41 5.11 1.65
N PRO A 347 6.18 4.65 1.34
CA PRO A 347 5.12 4.52 2.33
C PRO A 347 5.42 3.46 3.40
N GLU A 348 6.25 2.45 3.13
CA GLU A 348 6.66 1.45 4.13
C GLU A 348 7.52 2.03 5.26
N VAL A 349 8.41 2.98 4.94
CA VAL A 349 9.25 3.68 5.93
C VAL A 349 8.38 4.60 6.77
N ARG A 350 7.47 5.35 6.14
CA ARG A 350 6.49 6.20 6.83
C ARG A 350 5.59 5.38 7.77
N ALA A 351 5.02 4.27 7.30
CA ALA A 351 4.17 3.39 8.11
C ALA A 351 4.93 2.72 9.26
N SER A 352 6.18 2.30 9.04
CA SER A 352 7.04 1.75 10.09
C SER A 352 7.43 2.80 11.14
N SER A 353 7.66 4.05 10.74
CA SER A 353 7.88 5.16 11.67
C SER A 353 6.62 5.48 12.48
N VAL A 354 5.44 5.51 11.84
CA VAL A 354 4.15 5.64 12.54
C VAL A 354 3.98 4.53 13.57
N PHE A 355 4.30 3.27 13.25
CA PHE A 355 4.26 2.16 14.20
C PHE A 355 5.24 2.37 15.38
N ALA A 356 6.48 2.77 15.12
CA ALA A 356 7.48 3.02 16.16
C ALA A 356 7.05 4.16 17.11
N LEU A 357 6.49 5.24 16.57
CA LEU A 357 5.90 6.35 17.32
C LEU A 357 4.66 5.90 18.12
N ALA A 358 3.81 5.06 17.53
CA ALA A 358 2.59 4.55 18.17
C ALA A 358 2.88 3.66 19.39
N THR A 359 3.98 2.90 19.37
CA THR A 359 4.36 2.04 20.50
C THR A 359 5.10 2.78 21.62
N LEU A 360 5.54 4.03 21.41
CA LEU A 360 6.00 4.92 22.49
C LEU A 360 4.85 5.56 23.29
N LEU A 361 3.64 5.66 22.71
CA LEU A 361 2.46 6.21 23.39
C LEU A 361 2.00 5.33 24.56
N ASP A 362 1.60 5.96 25.66
CA ASP A 362 0.99 5.29 26.79
C ASP A 362 -0.40 4.70 26.41
N VAL A 363 -0.73 3.58 27.05
CA VAL A 363 -2.03 2.89 26.94
C VAL A 363 -2.80 3.00 28.27
N GLY A 364 -2.30 3.76 29.24
CA GLY A 364 -2.96 4.03 30.52
C GLY A 364 -2.97 2.84 31.48
N PHE A 365 -1.94 1.98 31.41
CA PHE A 365 -1.81 0.81 32.29
C PHE A 365 -0.92 1.12 33.50
N ASP A 366 -1.43 0.79 34.68
CA ASP A 366 -0.78 0.75 35.99
C ASP A 366 -0.11 2.02 36.53
N SER A 367 -0.96 2.94 37.02
CA SER A 367 -0.68 3.71 38.25
C SER A 367 -0.76 2.86 39.54
N PHE A 368 -0.92 1.54 39.42
CA PHE A 368 -1.10 0.58 40.51
C PHE A 368 0.15 -0.30 40.75
N ARG A 369 1.33 0.33 40.85
CA ARG A 369 2.41 -0.25 41.65
C ARG A 369 2.14 0.07 43.12
N ASP A 370 1.86 -0.96 43.91
CA ASP A 370 1.81 -0.84 45.38
C ASP A 370 3.13 -0.25 45.88
N GLY A 371 3.03 0.72 46.78
CA GLY A 371 4.19 1.56 47.14
C GLY A 371 5.19 0.85 48.03
N VAL A 372 6.46 0.81 47.62
CA VAL A 372 7.66 0.92 48.46
C VAL A 372 8.87 1.31 47.59
N GLY A 373 9.49 2.46 47.91
CA GLY A 373 10.92 2.78 47.74
C GLY A 373 11.58 2.73 46.35
N GLY A 374 11.96 3.91 45.83
CA GLY A 374 12.95 4.05 44.75
C GLY A 374 12.92 5.43 44.09
N ASP A 375 13.89 6.29 44.38
CA ASP A 375 14.05 7.60 43.74
C ASP A 375 14.54 7.43 42.29
N GLU A 376 13.64 7.46 41.31
CA GLU A 376 13.98 7.67 39.90
C GLU A 376 12.76 8.24 39.12
N GLU A 377 12.22 9.36 39.63
CA GLU A 377 11.15 10.12 38.96
C GLU A 377 11.67 10.76 37.66
N CYS A 378 11.53 10.05 36.54
CA CYS A 378 11.59 10.68 35.22
C CYS A 378 10.32 11.53 35.03
N ASP A 379 10.48 12.85 34.96
CA ASP A 379 9.38 13.84 34.99
C ASP A 379 8.16 13.44 34.13
N ASP A 380 6.97 13.41 34.74
CA ASP A 380 5.68 13.23 34.03
C ASP A 380 5.49 14.27 32.92
N ASP A 381 6.12 15.45 33.05
CA ASP A 381 6.14 16.52 32.05
C ASP A 381 7.00 16.20 30.82
N ASP A 382 8.04 15.38 30.95
CA ASP A 382 8.87 14.93 29.84
C ASP A 382 8.14 13.89 28.99
N LYS A 383 7.46 12.94 29.64
CA LYS A 383 6.55 11.99 28.97
C LYS A 383 5.41 12.73 28.27
N SER A 384 4.74 13.64 28.98
CA SER A 384 3.66 14.48 28.41
C SER A 384 4.14 15.32 27.21
N ARG A 385 5.35 15.87 27.27
CA ARG A 385 5.97 16.62 26.16
C ARG A 385 6.24 15.73 24.94
N ALA A 386 6.72 14.50 25.15
CA ALA A 386 6.93 13.54 24.08
C ALA A 386 5.61 13.13 23.39
N GLU A 387 4.54 12.89 24.14
CA GLU A 387 3.23 12.55 23.56
C GLU A 387 2.65 13.70 22.71
N ILE A 388 2.83 14.96 23.11
CA ILE A 388 2.48 16.13 22.27
C ILE A 388 3.24 16.11 20.93
N ILE A 389 4.53 15.80 20.95
CA ILE A 389 5.38 15.73 19.73
C ILE A 389 4.92 14.57 18.82
N ILE A 390 4.65 13.40 19.40
CA ILE A 390 4.16 12.22 18.68
C ILE A 390 2.82 12.53 18.01
N ILE A 391 1.81 12.96 18.79
CA ILE A 391 0.45 13.18 18.28
C ILE A 391 0.41 14.31 17.25
N ARG A 392 1.14 15.41 17.46
CA ARG A 392 1.23 16.49 16.46
C ARG A 392 1.85 16.01 15.14
N SER A 393 2.90 15.20 15.23
CA SER A 393 3.55 14.60 14.05
C SER A 393 2.61 13.64 13.31
N LEU A 394 1.89 12.78 14.03
CA LEU A 394 0.92 11.83 13.46
C LEU A 394 -0.29 12.53 12.81
N LEU A 395 -0.78 13.63 13.39
CA LEU A 395 -1.90 14.40 12.84
C LEU A 395 -1.61 14.96 11.44
N ASN A 396 -0.36 15.31 11.15
CA ASN A 396 0.08 15.76 9.82
C ASN A 396 0.01 14.65 8.74
N VAL A 397 -0.06 13.38 9.15
CA VAL A 397 -0.01 12.19 8.28
C VAL A 397 -1.40 11.51 8.18
N VAL A 398 -2.44 12.10 8.77
CA VAL A 398 -3.83 11.59 8.68
C VAL A 398 -4.36 11.63 7.25
N SER A 399 -3.87 12.54 6.41
CA SER A 399 -4.27 12.73 5.01
C SER A 399 -3.27 12.14 4.00
N ASP A 400 -2.53 11.10 4.40
CA ASP A 400 -1.54 10.42 3.54
C ASP A 400 -2.14 9.89 2.23
N GLY A 401 -1.34 9.83 1.16
CA GLY A 401 -1.73 9.12 -0.06
C GLY A 401 -1.87 7.62 0.19
N SER A 402 -0.93 7.02 0.93
CA SER A 402 -0.89 5.57 1.06
C SER A 402 -1.89 5.04 2.10
N PRO A 403 -2.74 4.06 1.74
CA PRO A 403 -3.60 3.37 2.70
C PRO A 403 -2.83 2.66 3.81
N LEU A 404 -1.60 2.22 3.53
CA LEU A 404 -0.72 1.54 4.49
C LEU A 404 -0.37 2.46 5.67
N VAL A 405 0.00 3.71 5.39
CA VAL A 405 0.35 4.69 6.43
C VAL A 405 -0.89 5.10 7.24
N ARG A 406 -2.00 5.43 6.56
CA ARG A 406 -3.27 5.79 7.24
C ARG A 406 -3.84 4.68 8.13
N ALA A 407 -3.64 3.41 7.77
CA ALA A 407 -4.04 2.29 8.62
C ALA A 407 -3.26 2.27 9.95
N GLU A 408 -1.95 2.47 9.92
CA GLU A 408 -1.12 2.54 11.13
C GLU A 408 -1.38 3.84 11.93
N VAL A 409 -1.68 4.98 11.27
CA VAL A 409 -2.11 6.22 11.95
C VAL A 409 -3.43 6.00 12.70
N ALA A 410 -4.37 5.25 12.12
CA ALA A 410 -5.61 4.88 12.81
C ALA A 410 -5.36 3.96 14.02
N VAL A 411 -4.37 3.07 13.98
CA VAL A 411 -3.94 2.26 15.14
C VAL A 411 -3.26 3.12 16.21
N ALA A 412 -2.42 4.07 15.82
CA ALA A 412 -1.77 5.00 16.73
C ALA A 412 -2.79 5.88 17.47
N LEU A 413 -3.75 6.45 16.74
CA LEU A 413 -4.87 7.20 17.30
C LEU A 413 -5.79 6.32 18.17
N ALA A 414 -5.86 5.00 17.93
CA ALA A 414 -6.58 4.08 18.81
C ALA A 414 -5.88 3.89 20.16
N ARG A 415 -4.54 3.74 20.18
CA ARG A 415 -3.74 3.66 21.42
C ARG A 415 -3.91 4.94 22.24
N PHE A 416 -3.72 6.10 21.62
CA PHE A 416 -3.95 7.42 22.25
C PHE A 416 -5.40 7.59 22.75
N ALA A 417 -6.39 7.19 21.96
CA ALA A 417 -7.80 7.29 22.34
C ALA A 417 -8.18 6.40 23.54
N PHE A 418 -7.43 5.33 23.79
CA PHE A 418 -7.62 4.46 24.95
C PHE A 418 -7.08 5.12 26.23
N GLY A 419 -5.85 5.67 26.20
CA GLY A 419 -5.28 6.41 27.33
C GLY A 419 -6.08 7.69 27.68
N HIS A 420 -6.40 8.51 26.67
CA HIS A 420 -7.03 9.83 26.87
C HIS A 420 -8.58 9.81 26.74
N LYS A 421 -9.19 8.62 26.89
CA LYS A 421 -10.62 8.32 26.70
C LYS A 421 -11.57 9.35 27.33
N GLN A 422 -11.26 9.86 28.52
CA GLN A 422 -12.11 10.83 29.22
C GLN A 422 -12.08 12.24 28.60
N HIS A 423 -10.92 12.70 28.14
CA HIS A 423 -10.75 14.03 27.53
C HIS A 423 -11.33 14.06 26.12
N LEU A 424 -11.07 13.02 25.32
CA LEU A 424 -11.65 12.89 23.98
C LEU A 424 -13.17 12.76 24.04
N LYS A 425 -13.72 12.06 25.05
CA LYS A 425 -15.18 11.93 25.24
C LYS A 425 -15.86 13.24 25.62
N SER A 426 -15.24 14.07 26.47
CA SER A 426 -15.82 15.37 26.84
C SER A 426 -15.80 16.38 25.68
N ILE A 427 -14.74 16.36 24.85
CA ILE A 427 -14.60 17.22 23.67
C ILE A 427 -15.49 16.74 22.51
N ALA A 428 -15.63 15.42 22.32
CA ALA A 428 -16.65 14.86 21.44
C ALA A 428 -18.07 15.27 21.88
N ALA A 429 -18.38 15.21 23.18
CA ALA A 429 -19.66 15.67 23.72
C ALA A 429 -19.89 17.20 23.59
N ALA A 430 -18.86 17.98 23.25
CA ALA A 430 -19.00 19.37 22.83
C ALA A 430 -19.21 19.49 21.31
N TYR A 431 -18.48 18.71 20.50
CA TYR A 431 -18.55 18.72 19.03
C TYR A 431 -19.89 18.21 18.47
N TRP A 432 -20.46 17.15 19.05
CA TRP A 432 -21.76 16.58 18.62
C TRP A 432 -22.98 17.16 19.33
N LYS A 433 -22.82 18.16 20.22
CA LYS A 433 -23.97 18.97 20.63
C LYS A 433 -24.43 19.79 19.43
N PRO A 434 -25.70 19.68 18.98
CA PRO A 434 -26.19 20.56 17.94
C PRO A 434 -26.06 22.01 18.44
N GLN A 435 -25.47 22.88 17.63
CA GLN A 435 -25.41 24.30 17.94
C GLN A 435 -26.84 24.84 18.02
N SER A 436 -27.32 25.10 19.25
CA SER A 436 -28.47 25.98 19.45
C SER A 436 -28.09 27.35 18.91
N ASN A 437 -28.99 27.98 18.13
CA ASN A 437 -28.72 29.25 17.45
C ASN A 437 -28.53 30.41 18.46
N SER A 438 -27.31 30.57 18.97
CA SER A 438 -26.92 31.56 19.98
C SER A 438 -25.97 32.64 19.45
N LEU A 439 -25.79 32.72 18.12
CA LEU A 439 -25.07 33.80 17.44
C LEU A 439 -26.01 34.98 17.07
N LEU A 440 -26.71 35.52 18.07
CA LEU A 440 -27.59 36.70 17.90
C LEU A 440 -27.44 37.79 18.99
N ASN A 441 -26.54 37.63 19.97
CA ASN A 441 -26.30 38.59 21.05
C ASN A 441 -24.86 39.11 21.07
N SER A 442 -24.36 39.62 19.94
CA SER A 442 -23.08 40.34 19.87
C SER A 442 -23.00 41.32 18.67
N LEU A 443 -24.02 42.18 18.51
CA LEU A 443 -23.89 43.36 17.63
C LEU A 443 -23.14 44.48 18.39
N PRO A 444 -22.06 45.06 17.85
CA PRO A 444 -21.39 46.19 18.47
C PRO A 444 -22.26 47.45 18.37
N SER A 445 -22.34 48.22 19.47
CA SER A 445 -23.16 49.43 19.56
C SER A 445 -22.54 50.61 18.80
N LEU A 446 -22.82 50.69 17.50
CA LEU A 446 -22.29 51.75 16.62
C LEU A 446 -23.17 53.01 16.68
N ALA A 447 -22.96 53.83 17.72
CA ALA A 447 -23.70 55.06 17.97
C ALA A 447 -22.80 56.30 17.82
N ASN A 448 -22.83 56.95 16.64
CA ASN A 448 -22.63 58.39 16.46
C ASN A 448 -22.70 58.81 14.97
N ILE A 449 -23.92 58.96 14.43
CA ILE A 449 -24.19 59.89 13.33
C ILE A 449 -25.47 60.65 13.68
N ASN A 450 -25.39 61.96 13.86
CA ASN A 450 -26.56 62.82 14.05
C ASN A 450 -27.27 62.99 12.71
N GLY A 451 -28.54 62.58 12.63
CA GLY A 451 -29.27 62.47 11.37
C GLY A 451 -30.05 63.72 10.95
N THR A 452 -30.85 63.57 9.89
CA THR A 452 -31.93 64.51 9.54
C THR A 452 -33.01 63.80 8.72
N GLY A 453 -34.28 63.95 9.12
CA GLY A 453 -35.44 63.90 8.22
C GLY A 453 -36.18 62.57 7.98
N SER A 454 -37.29 62.36 8.70
CA SER A 454 -38.57 61.74 8.26
C SER A 454 -38.60 60.29 7.70
N GLY A 455 -39.49 59.37 8.13
CA GLY A 455 -40.50 59.44 9.21
C GLY A 455 -41.63 58.39 9.07
N ASN A 456 -42.14 57.87 10.20
CA ASN A 456 -43.34 56.99 10.38
C ASN A 456 -43.25 55.57 9.73
N ILE A 457 -44.01 54.51 10.09
CA ILE A 457 -45.16 54.31 11.02
C ILE A 457 -45.00 52.97 11.82
N VAL A 458 -45.76 52.86 12.93
CA VAL A 458 -46.14 51.65 13.73
C VAL A 458 -47.01 50.64 12.90
N SER A 459 -47.58 49.49 13.32
CA SER A 459 -47.97 48.82 14.60
C SER A 459 -48.53 47.40 14.32
N SER A 460 -48.75 46.44 15.24
CA SER A 460 -48.19 46.11 16.58
C SER A 460 -48.84 44.79 17.15
N GLN A 461 -48.19 44.19 18.17
CA GLN A 461 -48.76 43.26 19.21
C GLN A 461 -49.28 41.83 18.85
N ILE A 462 -49.53 41.06 19.93
CA ILE A 462 -50.04 39.66 20.05
C ILE A 462 -48.99 38.58 19.68
N GLY A 463 -48.69 37.51 20.45
CA GLY A 463 -49.23 36.90 21.68
C GLY A 463 -49.44 35.36 21.49
N PRO A 464 -49.50 34.47 22.50
CA PRO A 464 -49.44 34.62 23.98
C PRO A 464 -48.42 33.66 24.71
N LEU A 465 -48.55 33.48 26.03
CA LEU A 465 -47.70 32.68 26.95
C LEU A 465 -48.46 31.54 27.65
N ILE A 466 -47.78 30.40 27.91
CA ILE A 466 -48.15 29.33 28.89
C ILE A 466 -46.84 28.65 29.40
N ARG A 467 -46.67 28.08 30.62
CA ARG A 467 -47.01 28.43 32.04
C ARG A 467 -46.38 27.34 32.95
N VAL A 468 -46.20 27.61 34.26
CA VAL A 468 -45.84 26.66 35.36
C VAL A 468 -44.35 26.22 35.37
N GLY A 469 -43.62 26.18 36.49
CA GLY A 469 -43.93 26.65 37.87
C GLY A 469 -42.88 26.21 38.92
N ASN A 470 -42.84 26.93 40.06
CA ASN A 470 -42.35 26.63 41.44
C ASN A 470 -41.39 25.44 41.74
N ASP A 471 -40.48 25.48 42.72
CA ASP A 471 -40.64 26.07 44.08
C ASP A 471 -39.34 26.60 44.76
N ASN A 472 -39.41 27.03 46.04
CA ASN A 472 -38.41 27.84 46.77
C ASN A 472 -37.77 27.18 48.02
N THR A 473 -36.56 27.63 48.40
CA THR A 473 -36.11 28.08 49.76
C THR A 473 -34.75 28.81 49.62
N ALA A 474 -34.58 30.10 49.96
CA ALA A 474 -34.33 30.72 51.29
C ALA A 474 -32.95 30.31 51.91
N VAL A 475 -32.06 31.18 52.41
CA VAL A 475 -32.20 32.24 53.46
C VAL A 475 -31.04 33.29 53.35
N VAL A 476 -31.26 34.60 53.06
CA VAL A 476 -31.27 35.83 53.93
C VAL A 476 -29.90 36.54 54.28
N ARG A 477 -29.70 37.76 53.72
CA ARG A 477 -29.15 39.07 54.29
C ARG A 477 -27.78 39.15 55.03
N ASP A 478 -27.12 40.32 55.22
CA ASP A 478 -27.34 41.75 54.82
C ASP A 478 -26.02 42.57 54.72
N GLY A 479 -26.10 43.85 54.25
CA GLY A 479 -25.05 44.89 54.36
C GLY A 479 -24.39 45.30 53.00
N ARG A 480 -24.49 46.50 52.40
CA ARG A 480 -24.54 47.94 52.83
C ARG A 480 -23.17 48.46 53.34
N VAL A 481 -22.59 49.61 52.92
CA VAL A 481 -23.07 50.81 52.16
C VAL A 481 -22.00 51.31 51.14
N SER A 482 -22.44 52.14 50.17
CA SER A 482 -21.74 53.10 49.27
C SER A 482 -20.65 54.01 49.94
N THR A 483 -19.85 54.88 49.28
CA THR A 483 -20.21 55.98 48.33
C THR A 483 -19.05 56.56 47.47
N SER A 484 -19.39 57.02 46.24
CA SER A 484 -18.92 58.22 45.50
C SER A 484 -17.42 58.59 45.29
N SER A 485 -16.96 58.54 44.02
CA SER A 485 -16.81 59.68 43.07
C SER A 485 -16.24 61.07 43.51
N PRO A 486 -15.71 61.92 42.58
CA PRO A 486 -14.93 61.64 41.35
C PRO A 486 -13.87 62.75 40.95
N LEU A 487 -13.28 62.61 39.74
CA LEU A 487 -12.73 63.67 38.83
C LEU A 487 -11.45 64.47 39.19
N ALA A 488 -10.46 64.39 38.27
CA ALA A 488 -9.35 65.33 38.05
C ALA A 488 -8.97 65.34 36.54
N THR A 489 -8.22 66.36 36.05
CA THR A 489 -8.31 66.76 34.62
C THR A 489 -6.99 67.19 33.93
N ALA A 490 -6.61 66.44 32.88
CA ALA A 490 -5.85 66.82 31.65
C ALA A 490 -4.39 67.33 31.70
N GLY A 491 -3.65 67.06 30.59
CA GLY A 491 -2.42 67.77 30.17
C GLY A 491 -1.20 66.87 29.85
N ILE A 492 -0.30 67.14 28.89
CA ILE A 492 -0.44 67.59 27.48
C ILE A 492 0.93 67.44 26.74
N MET A 493 0.93 66.94 25.50
CA MET A 493 1.95 67.08 24.41
C MET A 493 3.43 66.58 24.49
N HIS A 494 3.85 66.06 23.32
CA HIS A 494 5.20 66.05 22.68
C HIS A 494 6.44 65.43 23.34
N GLY A 495 7.13 64.55 22.59
CA GLY A 495 8.48 64.07 22.90
C GLY A 495 8.96 62.83 22.13
N SER A 496 9.37 62.99 20.87
CA SER A 496 10.27 62.05 20.15
C SER A 496 11.63 62.77 19.98
N PRO A 497 12.79 62.10 19.73
CA PRO A 497 12.93 60.78 19.08
C PRO A 497 14.12 59.88 19.55
N LEU A 498 14.37 58.79 18.81
CA LEU A 498 15.66 58.11 18.53
C LEU A 498 16.61 57.72 19.68
N SER A 499 16.79 56.40 19.87
CA SER A 499 18.09 55.72 19.64
C SER A 499 17.94 54.19 19.63
N ASP A 500 18.81 53.49 18.88
CA ASP A 500 19.07 52.04 19.01
C ASP A 500 19.74 51.75 20.39
N ASP A 501 19.96 50.51 20.90
CA ASP A 501 20.47 49.30 20.24
C ASP A 501 20.30 48.03 21.14
N SER A 502 20.63 46.86 20.58
CA SER A 502 21.17 45.62 21.20
C SER A 502 20.60 45.00 22.51
N SER A 503 20.03 43.80 22.30
CA SER A 503 20.40 42.52 22.97
C SER A 503 19.87 42.11 24.38
N GLN A 504 19.40 40.85 24.41
CA GLN A 504 19.65 39.78 25.39
C GLN A 504 19.29 39.91 26.89
N HIS A 505 18.45 38.95 27.35
CA HIS A 505 18.36 38.37 28.71
C HIS A 505 17.96 39.31 29.87
N SER A 506 17.40 38.86 31.00
CA SER A 506 16.53 37.72 31.36
C SER A 506 15.97 38.04 32.77
N ASP A 507 14.82 37.48 33.15
CA ASP A 507 14.26 37.53 34.53
C ASP A 507 13.88 38.92 35.09
N SER A 508 13.02 39.09 36.13
CA SER A 508 12.09 38.17 36.83
C SER A 508 11.01 38.97 37.59
N GLY A 509 9.98 38.28 38.11
CA GLY A 509 9.06 38.79 39.14
C GLY A 509 7.72 39.37 38.63
N ILE A 510 6.67 39.50 39.45
CA ILE A 510 6.59 39.30 40.92
C ILE A 510 5.38 38.43 41.31
N LEU A 511 5.65 37.53 42.25
CA LEU A 511 4.82 36.86 43.27
C LEU A 511 3.32 37.17 43.36
N ASN A 512 2.54 36.14 43.69
CA ASN A 512 1.37 36.26 44.56
C ASN A 512 1.33 35.06 45.53
N ASP A 513 1.18 35.31 46.83
CA ASP A 513 1.24 34.31 47.90
C ASP A 513 -0.18 33.91 48.36
N GLY A 514 -0.38 32.66 48.81
CA GLY A 514 -1.71 32.06 48.91
C GLY A 514 -1.77 30.68 49.57
N VAL A 515 -1.39 30.60 50.84
CA VAL A 515 -1.31 29.38 51.67
C VAL A 515 -2.53 28.44 51.56
N SER A 516 -2.24 27.18 51.19
CA SER A 516 -2.87 25.91 51.58
C SER A 516 -4.31 25.86 52.12
N ASN A 517 -5.11 24.99 51.51
CA ASN A 517 -5.89 24.01 52.27
C ASN A 517 -5.88 22.65 51.54
N GLY A 518 -5.58 21.58 52.27
CA GLY A 518 -5.21 20.29 51.68
C GLY A 518 -6.37 19.40 51.23
N VAL A 519 -6.31 18.93 49.98
CA VAL A 519 -7.03 17.74 49.50
C VAL A 519 -6.01 16.86 48.79
N VAL A 520 -5.87 15.61 49.22
CA VAL A 520 -4.97 14.64 48.57
C VAL A 520 -5.60 14.23 47.24
N HIS A 521 -5.08 14.78 46.15
CA HIS A 521 -5.42 14.35 44.80
C HIS A 521 -4.38 13.33 44.30
N HIS A 522 -4.85 12.12 44.00
CA HIS A 522 -4.09 11.15 43.23
C HIS A 522 -3.63 11.76 41.90
N SER A 523 -2.42 11.41 41.47
CA SER A 523 -1.85 11.86 40.20
C SER A 523 -2.80 11.55 39.03
N ARG A 524 -3.15 12.62 38.30
CA ARG A 524 -3.79 12.54 36.99
C ARG A 524 -2.81 13.12 35.97
N PRO A 525 -2.72 12.56 34.75
CA PRO A 525 -1.97 13.19 33.68
C PRO A 525 -2.50 14.61 33.46
N LYS A 526 -1.58 15.58 33.29
CA LYS A 526 -1.94 16.98 33.07
C LYS A 526 -2.73 17.09 31.75
N PRO A 527 -3.77 17.93 31.67
CA PRO A 527 -4.60 18.02 30.48
C PRO A 527 -3.81 18.63 29.32
N LEU A 528 -3.56 17.82 28.28
CA LEU A 528 -3.14 18.28 26.95
C LEU A 528 -4.12 19.35 26.42
N ASP A 529 -3.64 20.23 25.54
CA ASP A 529 -4.46 21.33 24.99
C ASP A 529 -5.75 20.81 24.33
N ASN A 530 -6.88 21.43 24.71
CA ASN A 530 -8.20 21.18 24.14
C ASN A 530 -8.21 21.32 22.60
N ALA A 531 -7.36 22.18 22.03
CA ALA A 531 -7.21 22.30 20.58
C ALA A 531 -6.64 21.03 19.94
N MET A 532 -5.64 20.38 20.57
CA MET A 532 -5.03 19.15 20.05
C MET A 532 -5.99 17.96 20.13
N TYR A 533 -6.72 17.81 21.23
CA TYR A 533 -7.78 16.80 21.34
C TYR A 533 -8.91 17.03 20.31
N SER A 534 -9.26 18.28 20.03
CA SER A 534 -10.24 18.63 18.97
C SER A 534 -9.74 18.20 17.57
N GLN A 535 -8.46 18.45 17.26
CA GLN A 535 -7.82 17.94 16.04
C GLN A 535 -7.82 16.40 15.97
N CYS A 536 -7.60 15.70 17.09
CA CYS A 536 -7.70 14.24 17.14
C CYS A 536 -9.11 13.74 16.82
N VAL A 537 -10.16 14.37 17.38
CA VAL A 537 -11.56 14.03 17.06
C VAL A 537 -11.87 14.27 15.57
N LEU A 538 -11.39 15.37 14.99
CA LEU A 538 -11.53 15.65 13.56
C LEU A 538 -10.80 14.61 12.67
N ALA A 539 -9.59 14.21 13.06
CA ALA A 539 -8.82 13.17 12.37
C ALA A 539 -9.55 11.81 12.38
N MET A 540 -10.10 11.42 13.54
CA MET A 540 -10.89 10.19 13.68
C MET A 540 -12.18 10.22 12.83
N CYS A 541 -12.83 11.37 12.72
CA CYS A 541 -13.96 11.58 11.81
C CYS A 541 -13.57 11.45 10.33
N SER A 542 -12.41 12.01 9.95
CA SER A 542 -11.87 11.89 8.59
C SER A 542 -11.60 10.42 8.25
N LEU A 543 -10.85 9.72 9.11
CA LEU A 543 -10.54 8.30 8.94
C LEU A 543 -11.79 7.40 8.96
N ALA A 544 -12.90 7.81 9.60
CA ALA A 544 -14.17 7.09 9.56
C ALA A 544 -14.98 7.29 8.26
N LYS A 545 -14.66 8.33 7.48
CA LYS A 545 -15.19 8.64 6.14
C LYS A 545 -14.22 8.25 4.99
N ASP A 546 -13.10 7.61 5.31
CA ASP A 546 -12.02 7.34 4.36
C ASP A 546 -12.48 6.57 3.09
N PRO A 547 -11.99 6.91 1.89
CA PRO A 547 -12.39 6.24 0.65
C PRO A 547 -11.94 4.77 0.54
N SER A 548 -11.00 4.31 1.37
CA SER A 548 -10.67 2.89 1.57
C SER A 548 -11.58 2.26 2.64
N PRO A 549 -12.40 1.25 2.32
CA PRO A 549 -13.31 0.62 3.28
C PRO A 549 -12.62 0.04 4.53
N ARG A 550 -11.36 -0.40 4.41
CA ARG A 550 -10.58 -0.90 5.57
C ARG A 550 -10.26 0.21 6.56
N ILE A 551 -9.83 1.38 6.09
CA ILE A 551 -9.48 2.52 6.94
C ILE A 551 -10.75 3.13 7.52
N ALA A 552 -11.81 3.24 6.71
CA ALA A 552 -13.14 3.66 7.15
C ALA A 552 -13.65 2.80 8.33
N ASN A 553 -13.40 1.49 8.31
CA ASN A 553 -13.71 0.59 9.41
C ASN A 553 -12.77 0.75 10.63
N LEU A 554 -11.49 1.04 10.42
CA LEU A 554 -10.56 1.37 11.53
C LEU A 554 -10.96 2.68 12.22
N GLY A 555 -11.21 3.76 11.47
CA GLY A 555 -11.67 5.04 12.04
C GLY A 555 -12.97 4.91 12.82
N ARG A 556 -13.95 4.15 12.29
CA ARG A 556 -15.18 3.80 13.03
C ARG A 556 -14.89 3.03 14.33
N ARG A 557 -13.89 2.13 14.35
CA ARG A 557 -13.45 1.43 15.57
C ARG A 557 -12.80 2.39 16.58
N VAL A 558 -12.00 3.37 16.15
CA VAL A 558 -11.46 4.41 17.06
C VAL A 558 -12.56 5.25 17.70
N LEU A 559 -13.54 5.71 16.91
CA LEU A 559 -14.72 6.42 17.42
C LEU A 559 -15.51 5.58 18.44
N SER A 560 -15.61 4.26 18.24
CA SER A 560 -16.28 3.36 19.20
C SER A 560 -15.55 3.25 20.55
N ILE A 561 -14.21 3.32 20.58
CA ILE A 561 -13.41 3.28 21.84
C ILE A 561 -13.71 4.50 22.73
N ILE A 562 -13.99 5.65 22.14
CA ILE A 562 -14.40 6.89 22.83
C ILE A 562 -15.88 6.84 23.27
N GLY A 563 -16.66 5.89 22.72
CA GLY A 563 -18.09 5.71 22.99
C GLY A 563 -19.02 6.40 21.98
N ILE A 564 -18.55 6.66 20.76
CA ILE A 564 -19.28 7.38 19.71
C ILE A 564 -19.88 6.37 18.71
N GLU A 565 -20.93 5.65 19.11
CA GLU A 565 -21.54 4.58 18.29
C GLU A 565 -22.49 5.09 17.17
N GLN A 566 -22.91 6.36 17.20
CA GLN A 566 -24.03 6.85 16.37
C GLN A 566 -23.65 7.27 14.94
N VAL A 567 -22.37 7.32 14.58
CA VAL A 567 -21.95 7.74 13.23
C VAL A 567 -22.13 6.57 12.23
N THR A 568 -23.27 6.60 11.52
CA THR A 568 -23.69 5.81 10.32
C THR A 568 -24.78 4.73 10.45
N LYS A 569 -25.29 4.38 11.65
CA LYS A 569 -26.46 3.45 11.77
C LYS A 569 -27.81 4.11 11.43
N SER A 570 -28.01 4.47 10.15
CA SER A 570 -29.28 4.91 9.57
C SER A 570 -29.79 3.96 8.48
N VAL A 571 -29.90 2.66 8.80
CA VAL A 571 -30.60 1.67 7.97
C VAL A 571 -31.75 1.06 8.76
N LYS A 572 -32.96 1.56 8.51
CA LYS A 572 -34.22 0.85 8.75
C LYS A 572 -34.97 0.77 7.43
N SER A 573 -34.74 -0.31 6.68
CA SER A 573 -35.57 -0.63 5.51
C SER A 573 -36.99 -0.94 5.99
N ALA A 574 -37.97 -0.18 5.53
CA ALA A 574 -39.35 -0.27 5.97
C ALA A 574 -40.15 -1.21 5.05
N GLY A 575 -40.19 -2.50 5.42
CA GLY A 575 -41.27 -3.43 5.06
C GLY A 575 -41.41 -3.87 3.60
N SER A 576 -41.13 -5.15 3.36
CA SER A 576 -41.98 -5.96 2.48
C SER A 576 -42.38 -7.24 3.22
N THR A 577 -43.64 -7.67 3.07
CA THR A 577 -44.23 -8.79 3.81
C THR A 577 -44.44 -9.99 2.89
N GLY A 578 -43.51 -10.94 2.91
CA GLY A 578 -43.60 -12.24 2.23
C GLY A 578 -43.80 -13.40 3.22
N ARG A 579 -44.52 -14.46 2.81
CA ARG A 579 -44.81 -15.65 3.64
C ARG A 579 -43.77 -16.77 3.42
N PRO A 580 -43.59 -17.68 4.40
CA PRO A 580 -42.62 -18.79 4.33
C PRO A 580 -43.18 -20.09 3.70
N GLY A 581 -42.27 -20.96 3.25
CA GLY A 581 -42.49 -22.30 2.67
C GLY A 581 -41.78 -22.44 1.30
N GLU A 582 -41.15 -23.56 0.92
CA GLU A 582 -40.84 -24.85 1.59
C GLU A 582 -39.49 -25.43 1.00
N PRO A 583 -38.94 -26.58 1.45
CA PRO A 583 -37.49 -26.87 1.37
C PRO A 583 -36.99 -27.80 0.23
N THR A 584 -35.68 -28.10 0.26
CA THR A 584 -34.87 -29.04 -0.60
C THR A 584 -34.41 -28.47 -1.96
N THR A 585 -33.32 -28.91 -2.62
CA THR A 585 -32.44 -30.11 -2.47
C THR A 585 -30.91 -29.80 -2.42
N SER A 586 -30.08 -30.84 -2.39
CA SER A 586 -28.62 -30.88 -2.22
C SER A 586 -27.74 -30.46 -3.42
N SER A 587 -26.42 -30.38 -3.19
CA SER A 587 -25.34 -30.15 -4.16
C SER A 587 -25.06 -31.34 -5.10
N PRO A 588 -24.12 -31.20 -6.06
CA PRO A 588 -22.76 -31.73 -5.84
C PRO A 588 -21.59 -30.84 -6.35
N THR A 589 -20.36 -31.26 -6.08
CA THR A 589 -19.09 -30.75 -6.67
C THR A 589 -18.82 -31.36 -8.06
N PRO A 590 -17.78 -30.89 -8.80
CA PRO A 590 -16.60 -31.78 -8.93
C PRO A 590 -15.20 -31.11 -9.12
N ASN A 591 -14.20 -31.73 -8.48
CA ASN A 591 -12.83 -32.09 -8.88
C ASN A 591 -11.89 -31.22 -9.76
N PHE A 592 -10.61 -31.22 -9.36
CA PHE A 592 -9.41 -30.97 -10.17
C PHE A 592 -8.97 -32.22 -10.99
N ALA A 593 -8.53 -32.01 -12.24
CA ALA A 593 -7.51 -32.76 -13.03
C ALA A 593 -7.60 -32.28 -14.50
N GLY A 594 -6.56 -32.28 -15.36
CA GLY A 594 -5.14 -32.64 -15.23
C GLY A 594 -4.35 -32.24 -16.50
N LEU A 595 -3.04 -32.52 -16.54
CA LEU A 595 -2.05 -32.12 -17.57
C LEU A 595 -2.39 -32.51 -19.03
N VAL A 596 -1.79 -31.81 -20.03
CA VAL A 596 -0.73 -32.37 -20.92
C VAL A 596 -0.13 -31.34 -21.92
N ARG A 597 1.22 -31.40 -22.01
CA ARG A 597 2.25 -31.02 -23.04
C ARG A 597 1.77 -30.45 -24.40
N SER A 598 2.39 -29.45 -25.05
CA SER A 598 3.81 -29.05 -25.26
C SER A 598 4.52 -29.68 -26.49
N SER A 599 4.85 -28.81 -27.46
CA SER A 599 5.77 -28.99 -28.62
C SER A 599 5.81 -27.68 -29.44
N SER A 600 6.89 -27.21 -30.08
CA SER A 600 8.31 -27.59 -30.05
C SER A 600 9.17 -26.48 -30.70
N TRP A 601 10.46 -26.42 -30.36
CA TRP A 601 11.46 -25.54 -31.00
C TRP A 601 11.61 -25.77 -32.51
N PHE A 602 11.94 -24.70 -33.26
CA PHE A 602 13.19 -24.53 -34.05
C PHE A 602 13.09 -23.25 -34.92
N ASP A 603 14.00 -22.28 -34.75
CA ASP A 603 15.12 -22.04 -35.69
C ASP A 603 15.94 -20.79 -35.32
N MET A 604 17.17 -20.68 -35.85
CA MET A 604 17.99 -19.47 -35.79
C MET A 604 18.33 -18.94 -37.18
N ASN A 605 18.35 -17.61 -37.35
CA ASN A 605 19.46 -16.91 -38.01
C ASN A 605 19.39 -15.39 -37.79
N GLY A 606 20.55 -14.72 -37.82
CA GLY A 606 20.68 -13.28 -37.60
C GLY A 606 20.89 -12.45 -38.87
N GLY A 607 20.82 -11.12 -38.74
CA GLY A 607 21.11 -10.16 -39.81
C GLY A 607 21.40 -8.76 -39.26
N HIS A 608 22.41 -8.08 -39.82
CA HIS A 608 22.84 -6.74 -39.41
C HIS A 608 22.08 -5.61 -40.12
N LEU A 609 21.72 -4.55 -39.37
CA LEU A 609 21.83 -3.10 -39.67
C LEU A 609 21.20 -2.54 -40.99
N PRO A 610 20.75 -1.25 -41.05
CA PRO A 610 21.34 -0.10 -40.36
C PRO A 610 20.37 0.91 -39.71
N LEU A 611 20.99 1.92 -39.08
CA LEU A 611 20.36 3.07 -38.42
C LEU A 611 19.49 3.91 -39.37
N THR A 612 18.28 4.28 -38.92
CA THR A 612 17.55 5.46 -39.42
C THR A 612 16.98 6.23 -38.22
N PHE A 613 17.09 7.56 -38.24
CA PHE A 613 16.58 8.42 -37.17
C PHE A 613 15.05 8.34 -37.09
N ARG A 614 14.50 8.23 -35.87
CA ARG A 614 13.07 8.34 -35.59
C ARG A 614 12.83 9.14 -34.30
N THR A 615 11.67 9.76 -34.22
CA THR A 615 11.16 10.44 -33.02
C THR A 615 10.94 9.44 -31.87
N PRO A 616 11.10 9.86 -30.61
CA PRO A 616 10.92 8.97 -29.47
C PRO A 616 9.42 8.62 -29.25
N PRO A 617 9.12 7.43 -28.70
CA PRO A 617 7.82 7.17 -28.06
C PRO A 617 7.57 8.12 -26.87
N VAL A 618 6.37 8.06 -26.28
CA VAL A 618 5.95 8.85 -25.09
C VAL A 618 6.56 8.30 -23.78
N SER A 619 7.80 7.85 -23.88
CA SER A 619 8.70 7.42 -22.81
C SER A 619 10.09 7.18 -23.43
N PRO A 620 11.11 8.04 -23.19
CA PRO A 620 12.44 7.77 -23.69
C PRO A 620 13.04 6.54 -22.98
N PRO A 621 13.75 5.63 -23.68
CA PRO A 621 14.40 4.49 -23.06
C PRO A 621 15.57 4.97 -22.19
N ARG A 622 15.32 5.15 -20.88
CA ARG A 622 16.39 5.38 -19.91
C ARG A 622 17.19 4.10 -19.74
N GLN A 623 18.40 4.06 -20.29
CA GLN A 623 19.45 3.18 -19.77
C GLN A 623 19.87 3.70 -18.38
N ASN A 624 19.13 3.30 -17.36
CA ASN A 624 19.53 3.23 -15.96
C ASN A 624 18.56 2.29 -15.24
N TYR A 625 19.05 1.58 -14.22
CA TYR A 625 18.24 0.64 -13.46
C TYR A 625 17.19 1.36 -12.60
N LEU A 626 16.08 0.64 -12.34
CA LEU A 626 14.97 0.97 -11.42
C LEU A 626 13.92 2.00 -11.86
N ALA A 627 12.72 1.79 -11.30
CA ALA A 627 11.56 2.69 -11.20
C ALA A 627 10.94 3.28 -12.49
N GLY A 628 9.84 2.66 -12.91
CA GLY A 628 8.70 3.35 -13.54
C GLY A 628 7.40 2.71 -13.06
N MET A 629 6.72 3.33 -12.09
CA MET A 629 5.46 2.91 -11.45
C MET A 629 5.27 1.39 -11.21
N ARG A 630 6.34 0.72 -10.76
CA ARG A 630 6.32 -0.67 -10.26
C ARG A 630 6.33 -0.63 -8.74
N ARG A 631 5.28 -1.21 -8.12
CA ARG A 631 4.85 -1.05 -6.71
C ARG A 631 4.27 0.34 -6.39
N VAL A 632 2.99 0.53 -6.72
CA VAL A 632 2.08 1.05 -5.69
C VAL A 632 2.07 -0.01 -4.59
N CYS A 633 2.53 0.29 -3.38
CA CYS A 633 2.85 -0.76 -2.39
C CYS A 633 1.60 -1.54 -1.95
N SER A 634 0.42 -0.93 -2.09
CA SER A 634 -0.89 -1.59 -1.94
C SER A 634 -1.15 -2.73 -2.96
N LEU A 635 -0.34 -2.91 -4.01
CA LEU A 635 -0.40 -4.07 -4.92
C LEU A 635 0.20 -5.35 -4.32
N GLU A 636 1.11 -5.26 -3.34
CA GLU A 636 1.66 -6.45 -2.67
C GLU A 636 0.73 -7.03 -1.58
N PHE A 637 -0.41 -6.38 -1.32
CA PHE A 637 -1.53 -6.98 -0.60
C PHE A 637 -2.19 -8.10 -1.43
N ARG A 638 -1.59 -9.30 -1.42
CA ARG A 638 -2.22 -10.52 -1.94
C ARG A 638 -3.53 -10.80 -1.17
N PRO A 639 -4.71 -10.82 -1.81
CA PRO A 639 -5.97 -11.15 -1.13
C PRO A 639 -6.08 -12.63 -0.69
N HIS A 640 -5.03 -13.42 -0.91
CA HIS A 640 -5.03 -14.87 -0.68
C HIS A 640 -4.76 -15.26 0.79
N LEU A 641 -4.41 -14.29 1.64
CA LEU A 641 -4.57 -14.39 3.11
C LEU A 641 -5.88 -13.72 3.61
N MET A 642 -6.68 -13.12 2.73
CA MET A 642 -7.88 -12.33 3.10
C MET A 642 -9.20 -13.11 2.95
N ASN A 643 -9.11 -14.44 2.87
CA ASN A 643 -10.25 -15.35 2.91
C ASN A 643 -10.03 -16.55 3.86
N SER A 644 -9.00 -16.53 4.71
CA SER A 644 -9.11 -17.26 5.97
C SER A 644 -10.17 -16.55 6.82
N PRO A 645 -11.28 -17.20 7.21
CA PRO A 645 -12.14 -16.60 8.22
C PRO A 645 -11.31 -16.45 9.50
N ASP A 646 -11.36 -15.28 10.13
CA ASP A 646 -10.97 -15.18 11.53
C ASP A 646 -11.76 -16.27 12.30
N SER A 647 -11.05 -17.16 12.99
CA SER A 647 -11.66 -18.17 13.87
C SER A 647 -12.16 -17.48 15.15
N GLY A 648 -13.14 -16.61 14.96
CA GLY A 648 -13.61 -15.58 15.87
C GLY A 648 -15.02 -15.15 15.50
N LEU A 649 -15.94 -16.13 15.49
CA LEU A 649 -17.37 -15.92 15.31
C LEU A 649 -17.86 -14.79 16.23
N PRO A 650 -18.62 -13.79 15.72
CA PRO A 650 -19.16 -12.71 16.54
C PRO A 650 -20.27 -13.24 17.47
N HIS A 651 -19.88 -13.71 18.65
CA HIS A 651 -20.79 -14.27 19.65
C HIS A 651 -20.66 -13.55 21.01
N ALA A 652 -21.11 -12.29 21.02
CA ALA A 652 -21.15 -11.43 22.21
C ALA A 652 -22.31 -10.43 22.18
N LEU A 653 -23.54 -10.90 21.92
CA LEU A 653 -24.77 -10.18 22.27
C LEU A 653 -25.72 -11.15 23.00
N LEU A 654 -26.16 -10.75 24.19
CA LEU A 654 -26.99 -11.51 25.15
C LEU A 654 -26.28 -12.72 25.81
N GLY A 655 -25.58 -12.48 26.93
CA GLY A 655 -25.03 -13.54 27.78
C GLY A 655 -24.27 -12.99 29.00
N SER A 656 -24.58 -13.46 30.20
CA SER A 656 -24.04 -12.93 31.46
C SER A 656 -22.62 -13.42 31.78
N GLY A 657 -21.73 -12.49 32.14
CA GLY A 657 -20.74 -12.69 33.21
C GLY A 657 -19.49 -13.53 32.95
N SER A 658 -18.50 -12.99 32.23
CA SER A 658 -17.07 -13.19 32.53
C SER A 658 -16.22 -12.07 31.91
N GLY A 659 -15.03 -11.81 32.47
CA GLY A 659 -14.20 -10.65 32.14
C GLY A 659 -13.37 -10.77 30.87
N THR A 660 -13.93 -10.40 29.71
CA THR A 660 -13.13 -10.05 28.52
C THR A 660 -12.47 -8.69 28.73
N SER A 661 -11.14 -8.57 28.59
CA SER A 661 -10.43 -7.31 28.85
C SER A 661 -10.78 -6.24 27.79
N GLU A 662 -10.96 -4.99 28.22
CA GLU A 662 -11.23 -3.85 27.30
C GLU A 662 -10.13 -3.68 26.24
N ARG A 663 -8.91 -4.16 26.53
CA ARG A 663 -7.76 -4.15 25.63
C ARG A 663 -8.02 -4.85 24.29
N SER A 664 -8.91 -5.86 24.26
CA SER A 664 -9.33 -6.54 23.02
C SER A 664 -10.03 -5.64 22.00
N LEU A 665 -10.53 -4.47 22.42
CA LEU A 665 -11.16 -3.48 21.56
C LEU A 665 -10.15 -2.70 20.70
N LEU A 666 -8.86 -2.67 21.05
CA LEU A 666 -7.83 -2.01 20.24
C LEU A 666 -7.61 -2.74 18.90
N PRO A 667 -7.53 -2.02 17.76
CA PRO A 667 -7.01 -2.59 16.52
C PRO A 667 -5.50 -2.84 16.65
N GLN A 668 -5.00 -3.91 16.02
CA GLN A 668 -3.58 -4.23 15.96
C GLN A 668 -2.92 -3.64 14.71
N SER A 669 -1.63 -3.34 14.83
CA SER A 669 -0.75 -2.96 13.70
C SER A 669 -0.62 -4.10 12.69
N THR A 670 -0.39 -3.74 11.43
CA THR A 670 -0.25 -4.67 10.30
C THR A 670 1.11 -4.57 9.60
N ILE A 671 1.77 -3.41 9.62
CA ILE A 671 3.03 -3.15 8.90
C ILE A 671 4.14 -4.15 9.25
N TYR A 672 4.27 -4.55 10.51
CA TYR A 672 5.30 -5.53 10.93
C TYR A 672 5.11 -6.89 10.24
N ASN A 673 3.93 -7.51 10.38
CA ASN A 673 3.64 -8.83 9.79
C ASN A 673 3.67 -8.80 8.25
N PHE A 674 3.21 -7.69 7.64
CA PHE A 674 3.33 -7.46 6.20
C PHE A 674 4.80 -7.42 5.76
N SER A 675 5.64 -6.69 6.50
CA SER A 675 7.08 -6.55 6.21
C SER A 675 7.83 -7.87 6.36
N CYS A 676 7.52 -8.69 7.38
CA CYS A 676 8.11 -10.03 7.55
C CYS A 676 7.95 -10.91 6.29
N GLY A 677 6.85 -10.73 5.56
CA GLY A 677 6.57 -11.38 4.27
C GLY A 677 7.52 -11.03 3.12
N HIS A 678 8.47 -10.11 3.32
CA HIS A 678 9.58 -9.87 2.39
C HIS A 678 10.60 -11.02 2.45
N PHE A 679 11.08 -11.40 3.65
CA PHE A 679 12.17 -12.37 3.80
C PHE A 679 11.75 -13.83 3.57
N SER A 680 10.45 -14.15 3.71
CA SER A 680 9.89 -15.47 3.39
C SER A 680 9.75 -15.74 1.88
N LYS A 681 9.91 -14.72 1.03
CA LYS A 681 10.03 -14.86 -0.44
C LYS A 681 11.50 -15.16 -0.82
N PRO A 682 11.76 -15.76 -1.99
CA PRO A 682 13.11 -15.80 -2.57
C PRO A 682 13.68 -14.40 -2.81
N LEU A 683 15.00 -14.28 -2.68
CA LEU A 683 15.77 -13.02 -2.79
C LEU A 683 16.91 -13.12 -3.82
N LEU A 684 17.40 -14.33 -4.10
CA LEU A 684 18.54 -14.60 -4.97
C LEU A 684 18.13 -14.91 -6.42
N THR A 685 16.88 -15.33 -6.65
CA THR A 685 16.33 -15.63 -7.98
C THR A 685 15.46 -14.47 -8.49
N PRO A 686 15.62 -14.02 -9.74
CA PRO A 686 14.63 -13.15 -10.38
C PRO A 686 13.29 -13.90 -10.52
N SER A 687 12.19 -13.15 -10.61
CA SER A 687 10.86 -13.74 -10.82
C SER A 687 10.62 -14.03 -12.30
N ASP A 688 10.30 -15.28 -12.63
CA ASP A 688 10.00 -15.74 -14.01
C ASP A 688 8.93 -14.87 -14.69
N ASP A 689 7.92 -14.40 -13.92
CA ASP A 689 6.87 -13.46 -14.33
C ASP A 689 7.44 -12.21 -15.06
N SER A 690 8.67 -11.80 -14.76
CA SER A 690 9.27 -10.59 -15.32
C SER A 690 9.56 -10.68 -16.82
N GLU A 691 9.82 -11.86 -17.39
CA GLU A 691 10.10 -11.98 -18.83
C GLU A 691 8.82 -11.85 -19.66
N GLU A 692 7.73 -12.51 -19.24
CA GLU A 692 6.44 -12.40 -19.96
C GLU A 692 5.88 -10.98 -19.87
N LEU A 693 6.01 -10.32 -18.72
CA LEU A 693 5.60 -8.92 -18.56
C LEU A 693 6.39 -7.96 -19.48
N LEU A 694 7.70 -8.18 -19.66
CA LEU A 694 8.51 -7.39 -20.59
C LEU A 694 8.12 -7.64 -22.05
N ALA A 695 7.86 -8.89 -22.45
CA ALA A 695 7.43 -9.23 -23.81
C ALA A 695 6.07 -8.60 -24.16
N ARG A 696 5.07 -8.72 -23.28
CA ARG A 696 3.74 -8.10 -23.43
C ARG A 696 3.80 -6.57 -23.51
N ARG A 697 4.77 -5.96 -22.81
CA ARG A 697 5.01 -4.51 -22.86
C ARG A 697 5.61 -4.08 -24.19
N GLU A 698 6.64 -4.77 -24.68
CA GLU A 698 7.30 -4.44 -25.96
C GLU A 698 6.32 -4.56 -27.14
N GLU A 699 5.44 -5.58 -27.12
CA GLU A 699 4.35 -5.73 -28.10
C GLU A 699 3.46 -4.47 -28.16
N ARG A 700 3.07 -3.93 -27.00
CA ARG A 700 2.21 -2.74 -26.90
C ARG A 700 2.93 -1.45 -27.25
N GLU A 701 4.19 -1.28 -26.85
CA GLU A 701 5.02 -0.13 -27.26
C GLU A 701 5.20 -0.10 -28.79
N ARG A 702 5.47 -1.26 -29.40
CA ARG A 702 5.58 -1.44 -30.86
C ARG A 702 4.26 -1.13 -31.56
N PHE A 703 3.15 -1.68 -31.06
CA PHE A 703 1.80 -1.43 -31.59
C PHE A 703 1.39 0.05 -31.47
N ALA A 704 1.71 0.72 -30.36
CA ALA A 704 1.46 2.14 -30.18
C ALA A 704 2.24 2.99 -31.19
N LEU A 705 3.54 2.75 -31.33
CA LEU A 705 4.42 3.51 -32.23
C LEU A 705 3.99 3.44 -33.69
N GLU A 706 3.66 2.25 -34.20
CA GLU A 706 3.18 2.04 -35.57
C GLU A 706 1.92 2.89 -35.86
N HIS A 707 1.07 3.02 -34.86
CA HIS A 707 -0.26 3.60 -34.97
C HIS A 707 -0.33 5.09 -34.63
N ILE A 708 0.52 5.61 -33.75
CA ILE A 708 0.72 7.05 -33.59
C ILE A 708 1.11 7.65 -34.95
N ALA A 709 2.00 6.99 -35.70
CA ALA A 709 2.36 7.39 -37.05
C ALA A 709 1.19 7.30 -38.04
N LYS A 710 0.38 6.23 -38.00
CA LYS A 710 -0.86 6.10 -38.80
C LYS A 710 -1.81 7.28 -38.53
N CYS A 711 -2.10 7.59 -37.25
CA CYS A 711 -2.98 8.70 -36.85
C CYS A 711 -2.47 10.09 -37.27
N GLN A 712 -1.15 10.28 -37.35
CA GLN A 712 -0.53 11.55 -37.77
C GLN A 712 -0.45 11.73 -39.29
N HIS A 713 -0.36 10.63 -40.05
CA HIS A 713 -0.17 10.65 -41.50
C HIS A 713 -1.43 10.30 -42.32
N SER A 714 -2.46 9.72 -41.70
CA SER A 714 -3.75 9.49 -42.36
C SER A 714 -4.48 10.81 -42.63
N SER A 715 -4.89 11.04 -43.88
CA SER A 715 -5.84 12.10 -44.21
C SER A 715 -7.19 11.82 -43.55
N VAL A 716 -7.59 12.66 -42.58
CA VAL A 716 -8.85 12.50 -41.85
C VAL A 716 -10.03 12.61 -42.83
N SER A 717 -10.87 11.58 -42.88
CA SER A 717 -12.03 11.54 -43.78
C SER A 717 -13.21 12.34 -43.21
N LYS A 718 -14.22 12.65 -44.04
CA LYS A 718 -15.50 13.17 -43.53
C LYS A 718 -16.26 12.03 -42.86
N LEU A 719 -16.84 12.32 -41.70
CA LEU A 719 -17.58 11.36 -40.89
C LEU A 719 -18.68 10.67 -41.72
N ASN A 720 -18.55 9.36 -41.89
CA ASN A 720 -19.59 8.56 -42.52
C ASN A 720 -20.66 8.20 -41.49
N ASN A 721 -21.75 8.98 -41.47
CA ASN A 721 -22.89 8.76 -40.57
C ASN A 721 -23.58 7.38 -40.73
N ASN A 722 -23.24 6.57 -41.75
CA ASN A 722 -23.73 5.20 -41.89
C ASN A 722 -22.88 4.15 -41.12
N ASN A 723 -21.70 4.52 -40.60
CA ASN A 723 -20.76 3.61 -39.94
C ASN A 723 -20.78 3.74 -38.40
N GLN A 724 -21.97 3.69 -37.79
CA GLN A 724 -22.08 3.45 -36.35
C GLN A 724 -21.74 1.99 -36.05
N ILE A 725 -20.74 1.74 -35.20
CA ILE A 725 -20.28 0.38 -34.88
C ILE A 725 -21.17 -0.26 -33.82
N ALA A 726 -21.59 0.50 -32.80
CA ALA A 726 -22.49 -0.02 -31.78
C ALA A 726 -23.32 1.08 -31.07
N SER A 727 -24.41 0.63 -30.44
CA SER A 727 -25.25 1.41 -29.51
C SER A 727 -25.60 0.52 -28.32
N TRP A 728 -25.43 1.01 -27.10
CA TRP A 728 -25.51 0.20 -25.88
C TRP A 728 -26.51 0.76 -24.89
N ASP A 729 -27.46 -0.07 -24.43
CA ASP A 729 -28.26 0.23 -23.23
C ASP A 729 -27.41 -0.01 -21.97
N THR A 730 -26.87 1.07 -21.41
CA THR A 730 -26.10 1.07 -20.17
C THR A 730 -26.94 0.79 -18.94
N ARG A 731 -28.28 0.82 -19.04
CA ARG A 731 -29.25 0.70 -17.91
C ARG A 731 -28.88 1.56 -16.70
N PHE A 732 -28.36 2.76 -16.94
CA PHE A 732 -28.12 3.77 -15.92
C PHE A 732 -29.36 4.68 -15.83
N GLU A 733 -30.05 4.68 -14.68
CA GLU A 733 -31.34 5.37 -14.48
C GLU A 733 -31.25 6.89 -14.73
N THR A 734 -30.11 7.51 -14.42
CA THR A 734 -29.81 8.94 -14.68
C THR A 734 -28.98 9.17 -15.95
N GLY A 735 -28.67 8.11 -16.70
CA GLY A 735 -27.80 8.12 -17.87
C GLY A 735 -26.29 8.09 -17.56
N THR A 736 -25.48 7.95 -18.61
CA THR A 736 -24.01 7.94 -18.51
C THR A 736 -23.48 9.36 -18.20
N ARG A 737 -22.63 9.48 -17.19
CA ARG A 737 -21.97 10.76 -16.80
C ARG A 737 -20.56 10.91 -17.36
N THR A 738 -19.82 9.81 -17.54
CA THR A 738 -18.48 9.80 -18.18
C THR A 738 -18.16 8.39 -18.69
N ALA A 739 -17.32 8.28 -19.72
CA ALA A 739 -16.80 7.02 -20.23
C ALA A 739 -15.35 7.16 -20.75
N LEU A 740 -14.75 6.02 -21.10
CA LEU A 740 -13.34 5.88 -21.42
C LEU A 740 -13.09 4.65 -22.30
N LEU A 741 -12.48 4.85 -23.47
CA LEU A 741 -12.01 3.79 -24.36
C LEU A 741 -10.66 3.21 -23.88
N HIS A 742 -10.45 1.90 -24.05
CA HIS A 742 -9.16 1.26 -23.77
C HIS A 742 -8.25 1.24 -25.02
N PRO A 743 -6.97 1.64 -24.92
CA PRO A 743 -6.09 1.83 -26.08
C PRO A 743 -5.70 0.54 -26.82
N TYR A 744 -5.51 -0.58 -26.08
CA TYR A 744 -4.95 -1.85 -26.61
C TYR A 744 -5.97 -3.01 -26.66
N SER A 745 -7.25 -2.76 -26.41
CA SER A 745 -8.27 -3.83 -26.41
C SER A 745 -9.66 -3.27 -26.76
N PRO A 746 -10.62 -4.10 -27.20
CA PRO A 746 -11.93 -3.62 -27.65
C PRO A 746 -12.88 -3.30 -26.48
N ILE A 747 -12.44 -2.50 -25.51
CA ILE A 747 -13.19 -2.22 -24.26
C ILE A 747 -13.59 -0.74 -24.16
N VAL A 748 -14.84 -0.48 -23.73
CA VAL A 748 -15.28 0.80 -23.15
C VAL A 748 -15.61 0.60 -21.67
N ILE A 749 -15.21 1.56 -20.85
CA ILE A 749 -15.57 1.70 -19.45
C ILE A 749 -16.52 2.90 -19.34
N ALA A 750 -17.67 2.76 -18.67
CA ALA A 750 -18.66 3.82 -18.52
C ALA A 750 -19.16 3.92 -17.07
N ALA A 751 -19.47 5.13 -16.60
CA ALA A 751 -19.95 5.39 -15.25
C ALA A 751 -21.19 6.30 -15.20
N ASP A 752 -22.08 6.05 -14.23
CA ASP A 752 -23.22 6.91 -13.91
C ASP A 752 -22.95 7.87 -12.73
N GLU A 753 -23.95 8.67 -12.40
CA GLU A 753 -23.92 9.63 -11.29
C GLU A 753 -23.79 8.99 -9.90
N ASN A 754 -24.20 7.73 -9.75
CA ASN A 754 -24.08 6.95 -8.52
C ASN A 754 -22.71 6.23 -8.42
N GLU A 755 -21.82 6.48 -9.39
CA GLU A 755 -20.52 5.83 -9.54
C GLU A 755 -20.62 4.32 -9.78
N ARG A 756 -21.66 3.89 -10.50
CA ARG A 756 -21.77 2.53 -11.05
C ARG A 756 -20.95 2.41 -12.32
N ILE A 757 -19.93 1.59 -12.27
CA ILE A 757 -19.01 1.35 -13.39
C ILE A 757 -19.52 0.13 -14.17
N ARG A 758 -19.55 0.22 -15.51
CA ARG A 758 -19.86 -0.88 -16.42
C ARG A 758 -18.85 -0.95 -17.55
N ILE A 759 -18.43 -2.16 -17.88
CA ILE A 759 -17.30 -2.42 -18.77
C ILE A 759 -17.78 -3.34 -19.88
N TRP A 760 -17.68 -2.88 -21.12
CA TRP A 760 -18.30 -3.48 -22.30
C TRP A 760 -17.23 -3.80 -23.37
N ASN A 761 -17.28 -5.00 -23.94
CA ASN A 761 -16.46 -5.37 -25.10
C ASN A 761 -17.19 -4.96 -26.39
N TYR A 762 -16.74 -3.89 -27.04
CA TYR A 762 -17.46 -3.31 -28.17
C TYR A 762 -17.32 -4.05 -29.50
N GLU A 763 -16.43 -5.04 -29.57
CA GLU A 763 -16.32 -5.96 -30.70
C GLU A 763 -17.15 -7.23 -30.48
N GLY A 764 -17.22 -7.70 -29.23
CA GLY A 764 -17.99 -8.89 -28.83
C GLY A 764 -19.45 -8.64 -28.42
N ALA A 765 -19.98 -7.42 -28.56
CA ALA A 765 -21.36 -7.04 -28.19
C ALA A 765 -21.76 -7.33 -26.72
N ALA A 766 -20.79 -7.47 -25.79
CA ALA A 766 -21.01 -8.10 -24.48
C ALA A 766 -20.59 -7.23 -23.27
N LEU A 767 -21.30 -7.37 -22.14
CA LEU A 767 -20.87 -6.84 -20.85
C LEU A 767 -19.81 -7.77 -20.24
N LEU A 768 -18.66 -7.21 -19.87
CA LEU A 768 -17.56 -7.95 -19.20
C LEU A 768 -17.66 -7.89 -17.68
N ASN A 769 -18.00 -6.71 -17.12
CA ASN A 769 -18.16 -6.50 -15.69
C ASN A 769 -19.07 -5.28 -15.39
N GLY A 770 -19.61 -5.22 -14.18
CA GLY A 770 -20.23 -4.02 -13.62
C GLY A 770 -20.24 -4.04 -12.09
N PHE A 771 -19.92 -2.91 -11.46
CA PHE A 771 -19.81 -2.76 -10.00
C PHE A 771 -19.97 -1.32 -9.54
N ASP A 772 -20.43 -1.10 -8.31
CA ASP A 772 -20.49 0.20 -7.66
C ASP A 772 -19.09 0.59 -7.09
N ASN A 773 -18.65 1.83 -7.28
CA ASN A 773 -17.31 2.29 -6.85
C ASN A 773 -17.13 2.36 -5.32
N HIS A 774 -18.21 2.43 -4.54
CA HIS A 774 -18.26 2.47 -3.06
C HIS A 774 -19.71 2.50 -2.55
N ASP A 775 -19.91 2.25 -1.26
CA ASP A 775 -21.24 2.20 -0.60
C ASP A 775 -21.68 3.51 0.09
N PHE A 776 -20.85 4.56 0.10
CA PHE A 776 -21.20 5.83 0.75
C PHE A 776 -22.38 6.54 0.05
N PRO A 777 -23.26 7.25 0.79
CA PRO A 777 -24.49 7.87 0.25
C PRO A 777 -24.24 9.19 -0.49
N GLU A 778 -23.13 9.88 -0.21
CA GLU A 778 -22.65 11.04 -0.96
C GLU A 778 -22.02 10.50 -2.26
N LYS A 779 -22.52 10.91 -3.44
CA LYS A 779 -22.19 10.33 -4.75
C LYS A 779 -21.90 11.40 -5.81
N GLY A 780 -20.96 11.12 -6.70
CA GLY A 780 -20.84 11.82 -7.98
C GLY A 780 -19.55 11.47 -8.71
N ILE A 781 -19.63 10.95 -9.93
CA ILE A 781 -18.42 10.70 -10.73
C ILE A 781 -17.87 12.01 -11.33
N SER A 782 -16.56 12.24 -11.14
CA SER A 782 -15.81 13.33 -11.79
C SER A 782 -15.12 12.83 -13.06
N LYS A 783 -14.27 11.79 -12.96
CA LYS A 783 -13.42 11.36 -14.07
C LYS A 783 -13.02 9.88 -13.98
N LEU A 784 -12.77 9.29 -15.14
CA LEU A 784 -12.11 8.00 -15.32
C LEU A 784 -10.76 8.21 -16.02
N CYS A 785 -9.71 7.56 -15.54
CA CYS A 785 -8.39 7.51 -16.20
C CYS A 785 -7.83 6.09 -16.19
N LEU A 786 -6.99 5.74 -17.17
CA LEU A 786 -6.15 4.54 -17.11
C LEU A 786 -4.75 4.92 -16.62
N LEU A 787 -4.18 4.12 -15.71
CA LEU A 787 -2.74 4.10 -15.44
C LEU A 787 -2.12 2.85 -16.06
N ASN A 788 -0.83 2.92 -16.34
CA ASN A 788 0.01 1.82 -16.81
C ASN A 788 -0.56 1.14 -18.07
N GLU A 789 -1.03 1.95 -19.04
CA GLU A 789 -1.65 1.49 -20.29
C GLU A 789 -0.77 0.46 -21.05
N LEU A 790 0.56 0.59 -20.98
CA LEU A 790 1.55 -0.30 -21.61
C LEU A 790 1.78 -1.62 -20.86
N ASP A 791 1.44 -1.71 -19.57
CA ASP A 791 1.66 -2.88 -18.71
C ASP A 791 0.28 -3.46 -18.29
N GLU A 792 0.08 -3.89 -17.05
CA GLU A 792 -1.27 -4.18 -16.55
C GLU A 792 -2.01 -2.88 -16.21
N SER A 793 -2.99 -2.51 -17.07
CA SER A 793 -3.76 -1.28 -16.90
C SER A 793 -4.52 -1.27 -15.57
N LEU A 794 -4.50 -0.13 -14.87
CA LEU A 794 -5.33 0.13 -13.70
C LEU A 794 -6.37 1.21 -14.01
N LEU A 795 -7.59 1.07 -13.47
CA LEU A 795 -8.67 2.05 -13.65
C LEU A 795 -8.72 3.00 -12.45
N LEU A 796 -8.37 4.28 -12.67
CA LEU A 796 -8.61 5.35 -11.71
C LEU A 796 -10.03 5.90 -11.86
N VAL A 797 -10.68 6.07 -10.73
CA VAL A 797 -12.04 6.60 -10.59
C VAL A 797 -11.96 7.77 -9.61
N ALA A 798 -12.19 8.98 -10.10
CA ALA A 798 -12.24 10.19 -9.29
C ALA A 798 -13.70 10.57 -9.01
N SER A 799 -14.04 10.73 -7.73
CA SER A 799 -15.33 11.17 -7.21
C SER A 799 -15.36 12.70 -7.04
N CYS A 800 -16.55 13.32 -7.10
CA CYS A 800 -16.73 14.79 -7.04
C CYS A 800 -16.44 15.41 -5.67
N ASP A 801 -16.32 14.59 -4.63
CA ASP A 801 -15.83 14.94 -3.29
C ASP A 801 -14.28 15.01 -3.21
N GLY A 802 -13.58 14.71 -4.31
CA GLY A 802 -12.12 14.66 -4.37
C GLY A 802 -11.52 13.31 -3.94
N ASN A 803 -12.33 12.31 -3.60
CA ASN A 803 -11.85 10.96 -3.34
C ASN A 803 -11.46 10.24 -4.64
N ILE A 804 -10.41 9.44 -4.56
CA ILE A 804 -9.84 8.70 -5.69
C ILE A 804 -9.72 7.24 -5.32
N ARG A 805 -10.08 6.35 -6.26
CA ARG A 805 -10.06 4.89 -6.11
C ARG A 805 -9.41 4.28 -7.36
N VAL A 806 -8.41 3.42 -7.18
CA VAL A 806 -7.68 2.76 -8.26
C VAL A 806 -7.98 1.27 -8.26
N TRP A 807 -8.46 0.73 -9.37
CA TRP A 807 -8.95 -0.65 -9.47
C TRP A 807 -8.08 -1.52 -10.38
N LYS A 808 -7.70 -2.71 -9.90
CA LYS A 808 -7.09 -3.81 -10.67
C LYS A 808 -8.14 -4.87 -11.00
N ASP A 809 -7.88 -5.68 -12.03
CA ASP A 809 -8.72 -6.79 -12.51
C ASP A 809 -10.14 -6.35 -12.92
N TYR A 810 -10.34 -5.05 -13.19
CA TYR A 810 -11.64 -4.44 -13.42
C TYR A 810 -12.42 -5.09 -14.58
N THR A 811 -11.72 -5.58 -15.60
CA THR A 811 -12.29 -6.24 -16.78
C THR A 811 -12.93 -7.61 -16.50
N VAL A 812 -12.69 -8.24 -15.34
CA VAL A 812 -13.16 -9.60 -15.05
C VAL A 812 -14.21 -9.60 -13.95
N SER A 813 -15.43 -10.04 -14.29
CA SER A 813 -16.56 -10.06 -13.36
C SER A 813 -16.26 -10.75 -12.03
N GLY A 814 -16.54 -10.05 -10.93
CA GLY A 814 -16.36 -10.55 -9.57
C GLY A 814 -14.91 -10.68 -9.10
N LYS A 815 -13.92 -10.23 -9.89
CA LYS A 815 -12.49 -10.26 -9.53
C LYS A 815 -11.86 -8.89 -9.31
N GLN A 816 -12.59 -7.80 -9.58
CA GLN A 816 -12.08 -6.44 -9.42
C GLN A 816 -11.64 -6.18 -7.97
N LYS A 817 -10.47 -5.54 -7.81
CA LYS A 817 -9.85 -5.24 -6.51
C LYS A 817 -9.51 -3.76 -6.42
N LEU A 818 -9.87 -3.14 -5.30
CA LEU A 818 -9.39 -1.81 -4.96
C LEU A 818 -7.90 -1.93 -4.57
N VAL A 819 -7.03 -1.25 -5.32
CA VAL A 819 -5.59 -1.21 -5.09
C VAL A 819 -5.27 -0.15 -4.04
N THR A 820 -5.51 1.12 -4.35
CA THR A 820 -5.30 2.24 -3.44
C THR A 820 -6.49 3.19 -3.50
N ALA A 821 -6.73 3.90 -2.41
CA ALA A 821 -7.80 4.88 -2.29
C ALA A 821 -7.43 5.97 -1.29
N PHE A 822 -7.53 7.23 -1.71
CA PHE A 822 -7.13 8.40 -0.92
C PHE A 822 -7.97 9.63 -1.28
N SER A 823 -7.94 10.66 -0.42
CA SER A 823 -8.64 11.92 -0.66
C SER A 823 -7.67 12.96 -1.21
N SER A 824 -7.89 13.39 -2.46
CA SER A 824 -6.95 14.25 -3.18
C SER A 824 -7.09 15.74 -2.87
N ILE A 825 -8.19 16.16 -2.25
CA ILE A 825 -8.53 17.57 -1.95
C ILE A 825 -8.55 17.78 -0.43
N GLN A 826 -7.47 18.34 0.10
CA GLN A 826 -7.28 18.59 1.53
C GLN A 826 -7.66 20.02 1.94
N GLY A 827 -7.95 20.23 3.23
CA GLY A 827 -8.11 21.58 3.81
C GLY A 827 -9.41 22.33 3.53
N HIS A 828 -10.40 21.72 2.87
CA HIS A 828 -11.69 22.36 2.62
C HIS A 828 -12.48 22.58 3.92
N LYS A 829 -13.29 23.65 3.99
CA LYS A 829 -14.09 23.97 5.19
C LYS A 829 -15.25 22.96 5.38
N PRO A 830 -15.48 22.43 6.59
CA PRO A 830 -16.63 21.57 6.85
C PRO A 830 -17.96 22.27 6.52
N GLY A 831 -18.79 21.62 5.70
CA GLY A 831 -20.14 22.11 5.32
C GLY A 831 -20.32 22.50 3.84
N VAL A 832 -19.25 22.50 3.03
CA VAL A 832 -19.37 22.58 1.57
C VAL A 832 -20.07 21.30 1.07
N ARG A 833 -21.15 21.45 0.27
CA ARG A 833 -22.06 20.34 -0.10
C ARG A 833 -21.63 19.55 -1.35
N SER A 834 -20.70 20.08 -2.14
CA SER A 834 -20.00 19.39 -3.22
C SER A 834 -18.72 20.18 -3.50
N LEU A 835 -17.60 19.50 -3.77
CA LEU A 835 -16.34 20.16 -4.11
C LEU A 835 -16.14 20.32 -5.62
N SER A 836 -17.05 19.75 -6.43
CA SER A 836 -16.97 19.66 -7.90
C SER A 836 -15.56 19.30 -8.37
N ALA A 837 -14.93 18.30 -7.74
CA ALA A 837 -13.54 17.95 -7.96
C ALA A 837 -13.22 17.72 -9.45
N VAL A 838 -12.06 18.23 -9.90
CA VAL A 838 -11.53 18.06 -11.25
C VAL A 838 -10.11 17.49 -11.12
N VAL A 839 -9.87 16.37 -11.79
CA VAL A 839 -8.62 15.60 -11.69
C VAL A 839 -8.00 15.39 -13.08
N ASP A 840 -6.68 15.22 -13.18
CA ASP A 840 -6.04 14.63 -14.36
C ASP A 840 -4.76 13.82 -14.04
N TRP A 841 -4.42 12.87 -14.91
CA TRP A 841 -3.31 11.92 -14.74
C TRP A 841 -2.22 12.09 -15.80
N GLN A 842 -0.95 12.14 -15.39
CA GLN A 842 0.21 12.33 -16.26
C GLN A 842 1.20 11.16 -16.14
N GLN A 843 1.00 10.12 -16.96
CA GLN A 843 1.75 8.86 -16.92
C GLN A 843 3.27 9.02 -17.05
N GLN A 844 3.74 10.02 -17.80
CA GLN A 844 5.17 10.26 -18.05
C GLN A 844 5.95 10.72 -16.80
N SER A 845 5.28 11.20 -15.74
CA SER A 845 5.95 11.74 -14.55
C SER A 845 5.38 11.24 -13.22
N GLY A 846 4.50 10.23 -13.22
CA GLY A 846 3.88 9.70 -12.01
C GLY A 846 2.93 10.68 -11.30
N TYR A 847 2.58 11.81 -11.95
CA TYR A 847 1.87 12.91 -11.32
C TYR A 847 0.38 12.91 -11.60
N LEU A 848 -0.38 13.22 -10.55
CA LEU A 848 -1.81 13.41 -10.57
C LEU A 848 -2.14 14.82 -10.05
N TYR A 849 -2.92 15.56 -10.82
CA TYR A 849 -3.36 16.91 -10.49
C TYR A 849 -4.80 16.87 -10.02
N ALA A 850 -5.12 17.52 -8.88
CA ALA A 850 -6.48 17.61 -8.36
C ALA A 850 -6.82 19.04 -7.88
N SER A 851 -8.01 19.53 -8.22
CA SER A 851 -8.56 20.81 -7.76
C SER A 851 -10.09 20.80 -7.83
N GLY A 852 -10.76 21.95 -7.70
CA GLY A 852 -12.23 22.06 -7.76
C GLY A 852 -12.70 23.43 -7.25
N GLU A 853 -13.65 23.45 -6.32
CA GLU A 853 -14.08 24.64 -5.58
C GLU A 853 -13.08 25.07 -4.47
N ILE A 854 -11.78 24.98 -4.77
CA ILE A 854 -10.67 25.44 -3.91
C ILE A 854 -9.72 26.33 -4.71
N SER A 855 -9.02 27.25 -4.03
CA SER A 855 -8.08 28.19 -4.67
C SER A 855 -6.68 27.61 -4.92
N SER A 856 -6.46 26.32 -4.67
CA SER A 856 -5.19 25.63 -4.96
C SER A 856 -5.37 24.38 -5.82
N ILE A 857 -4.26 23.93 -6.40
CA ILE A 857 -4.13 22.71 -7.20
C ILE A 857 -3.17 21.78 -6.45
N MET A 858 -3.68 20.63 -6.03
CA MET A 858 -2.92 19.61 -5.31
C MET A 858 -2.15 18.76 -6.32
N LEU A 859 -0.82 18.72 -6.17
CA LEU A 859 0.11 17.90 -6.95
C LEU A 859 0.43 16.63 -6.16
N TRP A 860 -0.08 15.51 -6.62
CA TRP A 860 0.16 14.19 -6.04
C TRP A 860 1.19 13.42 -6.86
N ASP A 861 2.13 12.78 -6.17
CA ASP A 861 3.07 11.81 -6.71
C ASP A 861 2.58 10.41 -6.33
N LEU A 862 2.23 9.60 -7.33
CA LEU A 862 1.68 8.26 -7.13
C LEU A 862 2.74 7.16 -7.10
N ASP A 863 4.01 7.47 -7.42
CA ASP A 863 5.15 6.57 -7.15
C ASP A 863 5.51 6.61 -5.65
N LYS A 864 5.35 7.77 -5.01
CA LYS A 864 5.55 7.96 -3.56
C LYS A 864 4.28 7.74 -2.71
N GLU A 865 3.10 7.80 -3.31
CA GLU A 865 1.81 8.01 -2.61
C GLU A 865 1.88 9.22 -1.65
N GLN A 866 2.26 10.40 -2.17
CA GLN A 866 2.43 11.66 -1.41
C GLN A 866 1.84 12.89 -2.10
N LEU A 867 1.39 13.88 -1.31
CA LEU A 867 1.11 15.24 -1.76
C LEU A 867 2.44 16.02 -1.81
N VAL A 868 2.95 16.30 -3.00
CA VAL A 868 4.25 16.98 -3.19
C VAL A 868 4.12 18.50 -3.09
N ASN A 869 3.01 19.08 -3.57
CA ASN A 869 2.79 20.53 -3.50
C ASN A 869 1.30 20.91 -3.54
N SER A 870 0.97 22.09 -3.01
CA SER A 870 -0.33 22.77 -3.15
C SER A 870 -0.13 24.09 -3.89
N ILE A 871 -0.15 24.03 -5.22
CA ILE A 871 0.11 25.17 -6.12
C ILE A 871 -1.04 26.18 -6.00
N SER A 872 -0.76 27.45 -5.75
CA SER A 872 -1.80 28.49 -5.76
C SER A 872 -2.34 28.70 -7.17
N SER A 873 -3.67 28.71 -7.33
CA SER A 873 -4.29 29.03 -8.62
C SER A 873 -4.12 30.50 -9.03
N SER A 874 -3.78 31.37 -8.06
CA SER A 874 -3.82 32.85 -8.11
C SER A 874 -5.14 33.42 -8.67
N SER A 875 -6.25 32.75 -8.37
CA SER A 875 -7.59 33.10 -8.81
C SER A 875 -8.58 33.02 -7.64
N ASP A 876 -9.51 33.97 -7.55
CA ASP A 876 -10.68 33.88 -6.66
C ASP A 876 -11.80 32.99 -7.25
N CYS A 877 -11.66 32.57 -8.51
CA CYS A 877 -12.60 31.70 -9.22
C CYS A 877 -12.15 30.24 -9.19
N SER A 878 -13.11 29.32 -9.07
CA SER A 878 -12.86 27.88 -9.05
C SER A 878 -12.42 27.31 -10.42
N ILE A 879 -11.72 26.18 -10.37
CA ILE A 879 -11.24 25.46 -11.55
C ILE A 879 -12.35 24.52 -12.05
N SER A 880 -12.58 24.56 -13.37
CA SER A 880 -13.75 23.95 -14.03
C SER A 880 -13.40 22.91 -15.10
N ALA A 881 -12.14 22.89 -15.55
CA ALA A 881 -11.53 21.88 -16.42
C ALA A 881 -10.01 21.85 -16.17
N LEU A 882 -9.39 20.67 -16.26
CA LEU A 882 -7.95 20.46 -16.01
C LEU A 882 -7.42 19.37 -16.96
N ALA A 883 -6.30 19.64 -17.63
CA ALA A 883 -5.60 18.70 -18.51
C ALA A 883 -4.08 18.82 -18.36
N SER A 884 -3.39 17.69 -18.37
CA SER A 884 -1.94 17.57 -18.27
C SER A 884 -1.32 17.22 -19.63
N SER A 885 -0.07 17.65 -19.83
CA SER A 885 0.67 17.40 -21.08
C SER A 885 1.23 15.98 -21.07
N GLN A 886 0.62 15.06 -21.84
CA GLN A 886 1.09 13.67 -21.88
C GLN A 886 2.50 13.52 -22.49
N VAL A 887 3.01 14.54 -23.18
CA VAL A 887 4.38 14.60 -23.72
C VAL A 887 5.35 15.30 -22.75
N HIS A 888 4.95 16.41 -22.13
CA HIS A 888 5.84 17.25 -21.32
C HIS A 888 5.54 17.11 -19.82
N GLY A 889 6.08 16.05 -19.21
CA GLY A 889 5.86 15.72 -17.78
C GLY A 889 6.10 16.89 -16.83
N GLY A 890 5.15 17.21 -15.95
CA GLY A 890 5.14 18.37 -15.07
C GLY A 890 4.37 19.59 -15.61
N GLN A 891 4.07 19.64 -16.91
CA GLN A 891 3.29 20.71 -17.52
C GLN A 891 1.79 20.38 -17.53
N PHE A 892 0.94 21.33 -17.14
CA PHE A 892 -0.52 21.19 -17.17
C PHE A 892 -1.26 22.53 -17.38
N ALA A 893 -2.53 22.47 -17.76
CA ALA A 893 -3.38 23.62 -18.02
C ALA A 893 -4.72 23.51 -17.26
N ALA A 894 -5.22 24.65 -16.78
CA ALA A 894 -6.48 24.76 -16.05
C ALA A 894 -7.40 25.83 -16.69
N GLY A 895 -8.67 25.47 -16.84
CA GLY A 895 -9.74 26.36 -17.30
C GLY A 895 -10.70 26.71 -16.16
N PHE A 896 -11.02 27.99 -16.01
CA PHE A 896 -11.74 28.54 -14.86
C PHE A 896 -13.21 28.87 -15.15
N VAL A 897 -14.00 29.03 -14.08
CA VAL A 897 -15.43 29.40 -14.18
C VAL A 897 -15.63 30.80 -14.82
N ASP A 898 -14.63 31.67 -14.78
CA ASP A 898 -14.65 33.01 -15.37
C ASP A 898 -14.24 33.06 -16.87
N GLY A 899 -14.00 31.91 -17.50
CA GLY A 899 -13.52 31.81 -18.87
C GLY A 899 -12.02 32.09 -19.05
N SER A 900 -11.26 32.26 -17.97
CA SER A 900 -9.79 32.32 -18.03
C SER A 900 -9.16 30.93 -18.18
N VAL A 901 -7.98 30.91 -18.81
CA VAL A 901 -7.17 29.70 -19.07
C VAL A 901 -5.74 29.99 -18.64
N ARG A 902 -5.17 29.11 -17.81
CA ARG A 902 -3.83 29.26 -17.25
C ARG A 902 -2.98 28.02 -17.52
N LEU A 903 -1.71 28.22 -17.85
CA LEU A 903 -0.70 27.17 -17.98
C LEU A 903 0.21 27.18 -16.75
N TYR A 904 0.52 26.00 -16.25
CA TYR A 904 1.50 25.75 -15.22
C TYR A 904 2.59 24.78 -15.71
N ASP A 905 3.82 24.99 -15.24
CA ASP A 905 4.93 24.04 -15.31
C ASP A 905 5.62 24.00 -13.94
N ILE A 906 5.47 22.87 -13.25
CA ILE A 906 5.98 22.65 -11.89
C ILE A 906 7.51 22.73 -11.78
N ARG A 907 8.22 22.71 -12.93
CA ARG A 907 9.68 22.86 -13.02
C ARG A 907 10.13 24.32 -12.86
N THR A 908 9.21 25.28 -12.97
CA THR A 908 9.49 26.72 -12.84
C THR A 908 9.19 27.20 -11.41
N PRO A 909 9.94 28.17 -10.85
CA PRO A 909 9.80 28.56 -9.44
C PRO A 909 8.43 29.20 -9.14
N ASP A 910 7.92 30.04 -10.04
CA ASP A 910 6.60 30.67 -9.92
C ASP A 910 5.45 29.70 -10.26
N MET A 911 5.77 28.56 -10.90
CA MET A 911 4.91 27.49 -11.41
C MET A 911 3.85 27.89 -12.45
N MET A 912 3.31 29.11 -12.41
CA MET A 912 2.45 29.68 -13.43
C MET A 912 3.27 30.26 -14.58
N VAL A 913 3.14 29.67 -15.76
CA VAL A 913 3.84 30.11 -16.98
C VAL A 913 3.04 31.19 -17.71
N CYS A 914 1.71 31.09 -17.69
CA CYS A 914 0.85 31.95 -18.50
C CYS A 914 -0.57 32.02 -17.91
N ALA A 915 -1.19 33.21 -17.97
CA ALA A 915 -2.62 33.40 -17.73
C ALA A 915 -3.23 34.21 -18.88
N THR A 916 -4.31 33.70 -19.47
CA THR A 916 -5.04 34.31 -20.58
C THR A 916 -6.53 34.32 -20.28
N ARG A 917 -7.29 35.20 -20.95
CA ARG A 917 -8.76 35.17 -20.91
C ARG A 917 -9.33 35.09 -22.33
N PRO A 918 -9.27 33.91 -22.97
CA PRO A 918 -9.71 33.74 -24.36
C PRO A 918 -11.22 34.01 -24.54
N HIS A 919 -12.05 33.49 -23.64
CA HIS A 919 -13.52 33.53 -23.76
C HIS A 919 -14.11 34.89 -23.33
N THR A 920 -13.85 35.93 -24.13
CA THR A 920 -14.24 37.33 -23.86
C THR A 920 -15.67 37.67 -24.29
N GLN A 921 -16.19 37.06 -25.36
CA GLN A 921 -17.49 37.43 -25.94
C GLN A 921 -18.68 37.13 -25.03
N GLN A 922 -18.62 36.03 -24.28
CA GLN A 922 -19.55 35.69 -23.21
C GLN A 922 -18.78 35.01 -22.09
N VAL A 923 -18.66 35.68 -20.95
CA VAL A 923 -18.03 35.12 -19.74
C VAL A 923 -18.87 33.97 -19.22
N GLN A 924 -18.43 32.74 -19.50
CA GLN A 924 -18.99 31.49 -19.00
C GLN A 924 -17.84 30.52 -18.68
N ARG A 925 -18.11 29.50 -17.87
CA ARG A 925 -17.10 28.49 -17.49
C ARG A 925 -16.45 27.83 -18.71
N VAL A 926 -15.18 27.51 -18.56
CA VAL A 926 -14.55 26.48 -19.40
C VAL A 926 -15.24 25.14 -19.10
N VAL A 927 -15.50 24.36 -20.15
CA VAL A 927 -16.19 23.07 -20.09
C VAL A 927 -15.22 21.93 -20.40
N GLY A 928 -14.23 22.19 -21.25
CA GLY A 928 -13.12 21.27 -21.49
C GLY A 928 -11.90 22.02 -22.03
N ILE A 929 -10.72 21.45 -21.77
CA ILE A 929 -9.42 21.96 -22.16
C ILE A 929 -8.53 20.77 -22.53
N GLY A 930 -7.62 20.93 -23.49
CA GLY A 930 -6.68 19.88 -23.88
C GLY A 930 -5.48 20.41 -24.66
N PHE A 931 -4.32 19.78 -24.47
CA PHE A 931 -3.15 20.02 -25.31
C PHE A 931 -3.38 19.47 -26.72
N GLN A 932 -2.80 20.11 -27.73
CA GLN A 932 -2.94 19.65 -29.11
C GLN A 932 -2.14 18.37 -29.40
N PRO A 933 -2.62 17.51 -30.32
CA PRO A 933 -1.88 16.36 -30.81
C PRO A 933 -0.57 16.80 -31.49
N GLY A 934 0.56 16.51 -30.87
CA GLY A 934 1.88 16.89 -31.36
C GLY A 934 2.94 16.93 -30.27
N LEU A 935 4.05 17.61 -30.54
CA LEU A 935 5.16 17.81 -29.59
C LEU A 935 5.27 19.27 -29.11
N ASP A 936 4.41 20.18 -29.60
CA ASP A 936 4.43 21.61 -29.25
C ASP A 936 4.02 21.85 -27.78
N GLN A 937 4.95 22.38 -26.98
CA GLN A 937 4.72 22.73 -25.56
C GLN A 937 3.67 23.83 -25.35
N GLY A 938 3.37 24.63 -26.37
CA GLY A 938 2.59 25.86 -26.24
C GLY A 938 1.14 25.79 -26.69
N LYS A 939 0.67 24.68 -27.29
CA LYS A 939 -0.61 24.67 -28.02
C LYS A 939 -1.75 23.97 -27.26
N ILE A 940 -2.81 24.73 -27.02
CA ILE A 940 -3.99 24.32 -26.22
C ILE A 940 -5.27 24.61 -27.01
N VAL A 941 -6.26 23.73 -26.86
CA VAL A 941 -7.66 23.98 -27.25
C VAL A 941 -8.49 24.13 -25.98
N SER A 942 -9.28 25.20 -25.89
CA SER A 942 -10.22 25.47 -24.78
C SER A 942 -11.63 25.68 -25.34
N ALA A 943 -12.65 25.18 -24.64
CA ALA A 943 -14.05 25.39 -25.02
C ALA A 943 -14.88 25.87 -23.83
N ALA A 944 -15.63 26.96 -24.02
CA ALA A 944 -16.52 27.51 -23.00
C ALA A 944 -17.98 27.08 -23.22
N GLN A 945 -18.79 27.16 -22.17
CA GLN A 945 -20.22 26.83 -22.21
C GLN A 945 -21.03 27.73 -23.18
N ALA A 946 -20.48 28.90 -23.52
CA ALA A 946 -20.97 29.80 -24.56
C ALA A 946 -20.96 29.19 -25.97
N GLY A 947 -20.15 28.15 -26.19
CA GLY A 947 -20.13 27.36 -27.42
C GLY A 947 -19.05 27.72 -28.44
N ASP A 948 -18.16 28.65 -28.09
CA ASP A 948 -16.92 28.93 -28.79
C ASP A 948 -15.78 27.99 -28.33
N ILE A 949 -15.01 27.49 -29.30
CA ILE A 949 -13.79 26.71 -29.10
C ILE A 949 -12.62 27.57 -29.58
N GLN A 950 -11.65 27.84 -28.71
CA GLN A 950 -10.52 28.72 -28.98
C GLN A 950 -9.19 27.95 -28.93
N PHE A 951 -8.33 28.27 -29.90
CA PHE A 951 -7.04 27.63 -30.13
C PHE A 951 -5.95 28.63 -29.76
N LEU A 952 -5.10 28.24 -28.81
CA LEU A 952 -4.15 29.11 -28.14
C LEU A 952 -2.74 28.61 -28.44
N ASP A 953 -1.81 29.53 -28.71
CA ASP A 953 -0.37 29.27 -28.65
C ASP A 953 0.23 30.18 -27.60
N ILE A 954 0.76 29.61 -26.51
CA ILE A 954 1.30 30.33 -25.35
C ILE A 954 2.48 31.24 -25.71
N ARG A 955 3.15 30.99 -26.86
CA ARG A 955 4.19 31.88 -27.41
C ARG A 955 3.62 33.19 -27.97
N SER A 956 2.31 33.24 -28.21
CA SER A 956 1.57 34.36 -28.80
C SER A 956 0.48 34.86 -27.83
N LEU A 957 0.92 35.49 -26.74
CA LEU A 957 0.12 35.92 -25.58
C LEU A 957 -1.06 36.91 -25.84
N ARG A 958 -1.37 37.26 -27.10
CA ARG A 958 -2.28 38.38 -27.40
C ARG A 958 -3.71 37.99 -27.78
N ASP A 959 -3.90 36.95 -28.60
CA ASP A 959 -5.21 36.50 -29.07
C ASP A 959 -5.19 34.99 -29.40
N ALA A 960 -6.37 34.37 -29.47
CA ALA A 960 -6.52 33.02 -30.02
C ALA A 960 -6.27 33.03 -31.53
N TYR A 961 -5.50 32.06 -32.05
CA TYR A 961 -5.12 32.02 -33.46
C TYR A 961 -6.18 31.36 -34.37
N LEU A 962 -7.12 30.64 -33.78
CA LEU A 962 -8.31 30.09 -34.43
C LEU A 962 -9.46 30.02 -33.40
N THR A 963 -10.65 30.44 -33.81
CA THR A 963 -11.88 30.35 -33.01
C THR A 963 -12.96 29.65 -33.85
N ILE A 964 -13.66 28.70 -33.26
CA ILE A 964 -14.74 27.93 -33.88
C ILE A 964 -16.03 28.11 -33.05
N ASP A 965 -17.02 28.79 -33.63
CA ASP A 965 -18.37 28.91 -33.04
C ASP A 965 -19.15 27.60 -33.24
N ALA A 966 -18.80 26.57 -32.45
CA ALA A 966 -19.40 25.25 -32.56
C ALA A 966 -20.91 25.29 -32.30
N PHE A 967 -21.34 26.01 -31.26
CA PHE A 967 -22.75 26.14 -30.87
C PHE A 967 -23.11 27.56 -30.41
N ARG A 968 -24.39 27.94 -30.56
CA ARG A 968 -24.94 29.16 -29.94
C ARG A 968 -25.38 28.86 -28.50
N GLY A 969 -24.41 28.82 -27.57
CA GLY A 969 -24.62 28.47 -26.17
C GLY A 969 -24.91 26.99 -25.91
N SER A 970 -24.74 26.57 -24.65
CA SER A 970 -25.03 25.22 -24.17
C SER A 970 -24.11 24.13 -24.74
N LEU A 971 -22.80 24.43 -24.86
CA LEU A 971 -21.77 23.41 -25.04
C LEU A 971 -21.56 22.67 -23.71
N THR A 972 -21.46 21.34 -23.77
CA THR A 972 -21.36 20.44 -22.61
C THR A 972 -20.12 19.55 -22.63
N ALA A 973 -19.39 19.49 -23.76
CA ALA A 973 -18.21 18.64 -23.91
C ALA A 973 -17.19 19.22 -24.91
N LEU A 974 -15.92 18.90 -24.67
CA LEU A 974 -14.83 18.97 -25.65
C LEU A 974 -14.07 17.63 -25.64
N ALA A 975 -13.86 17.07 -26.81
CA ALA A 975 -12.94 15.96 -27.08
C ALA A 975 -11.72 16.51 -27.83
N VAL A 976 -10.51 16.19 -27.38
CA VAL A 976 -9.27 16.45 -28.14
C VAL A 976 -8.56 15.12 -28.33
N HIS A 977 -8.22 14.78 -29.56
CA HIS A 977 -7.61 13.49 -29.86
C HIS A 977 -6.11 13.50 -29.49
N ARG A 978 -5.62 12.43 -28.83
CA ARG A 978 -4.21 12.33 -28.37
C ARG A 978 -3.17 12.47 -29.51
N HIS A 979 -3.41 11.83 -30.66
CA HIS A 979 -2.43 11.79 -31.78
C HIS A 979 -2.93 12.25 -33.16
N ALA A 980 -4.19 12.01 -33.54
CA ALA A 980 -4.76 12.48 -34.81
C ALA A 980 -5.23 13.95 -34.72
N PRO A 981 -5.22 14.75 -35.80
CA PRO A 981 -5.58 16.17 -35.79
C PRO A 981 -7.10 16.42 -35.78
N VAL A 982 -7.80 15.85 -34.79
CA VAL A 982 -9.27 15.84 -34.69
C VAL A 982 -9.73 16.32 -33.30
N ILE A 983 -10.80 17.11 -33.28
CA ILE A 983 -11.54 17.47 -32.07
C ILE A 983 -13.04 17.20 -32.27
N ALA A 984 -13.78 17.06 -31.18
CA ALA A 984 -15.24 17.03 -31.20
C ALA A 984 -15.83 17.85 -30.06
N SER A 985 -17.07 18.30 -30.20
CA SER A 985 -17.77 19.09 -29.18
C SER A 985 -19.22 18.68 -29.09
N GLY A 986 -19.71 18.44 -27.87
CA GLY A 986 -21.09 18.09 -27.57
C GLY A 986 -21.89 19.28 -27.06
N SER A 987 -23.18 19.32 -27.37
CA SER A 987 -24.14 20.28 -26.84
C SER A 987 -25.35 19.61 -26.22
N ALA A 988 -25.90 20.21 -25.16
CA ALA A 988 -27.21 19.85 -24.58
C ALA A 988 -28.36 19.88 -25.60
N LYS A 989 -28.17 20.53 -26.77
CA LYS A 989 -29.13 20.59 -27.90
C LYS A 989 -29.07 19.33 -28.78
N GLN A 990 -28.70 18.18 -28.22
CA GLN A 990 -28.67 16.85 -28.86
C GLN A 990 -27.79 16.78 -30.12
N LEU A 991 -26.73 17.60 -30.18
CA LEU A 991 -25.82 17.72 -31.31
C LEU A 991 -24.37 17.50 -30.88
N ILE A 992 -23.64 16.71 -31.67
CA ILE A 992 -22.19 16.59 -31.62
C ILE A 992 -21.66 17.08 -32.96
N LYS A 993 -20.66 17.96 -32.92
CA LYS A 993 -19.90 18.38 -34.09
C LYS A 993 -18.48 17.86 -33.99
N VAL A 994 -17.90 17.53 -35.14
CA VAL A 994 -16.54 17.02 -35.27
C VAL A 994 -15.79 17.96 -36.20
N PHE A 995 -14.58 18.37 -35.81
CA PHE A 995 -13.76 19.32 -36.54
C PHE A 995 -12.32 18.82 -36.71
N SER A 996 -11.66 19.23 -37.79
CA SER A 996 -10.21 19.13 -37.90
C SER A 996 -9.53 20.17 -37.01
N LEU A 997 -8.26 19.97 -36.71
CA LEU A 997 -7.45 20.95 -35.96
C LEU A 997 -7.24 22.28 -36.72
N GLN A 998 -7.62 22.34 -37.99
CA GLN A 998 -7.64 23.52 -38.85
C GLN A 998 -9.01 24.24 -38.85
N GLY A 999 -10.02 23.68 -38.18
CA GLY A 999 -11.36 24.26 -38.05
C GLY A 999 -12.40 23.79 -39.07
N GLU A 1000 -12.06 22.86 -39.97
CA GLU A 1000 -13.01 22.31 -40.93
C GLU A 1000 -14.01 21.37 -40.25
N GLN A 1001 -15.32 21.52 -40.47
CA GLN A 1001 -16.33 20.64 -39.88
C GLN A 1001 -16.39 19.30 -40.64
N LEU A 1002 -15.76 18.27 -40.06
CA LEU A 1002 -15.68 16.91 -40.57
C LEU A 1002 -17.01 16.15 -40.52
N GLY A 1003 -17.88 16.49 -39.55
CA GLY A 1003 -19.13 15.77 -39.33
C GLY A 1003 -20.10 16.46 -38.37
N THR A 1004 -21.35 15.98 -38.36
CA THR A 1004 -22.35 16.34 -37.35
C THR A 1004 -23.25 15.13 -37.10
N ILE A 1005 -23.42 14.80 -35.83
CA ILE A 1005 -24.26 13.71 -35.33
C ILE A 1005 -25.38 14.33 -34.51
N ARG A 1006 -26.62 13.88 -34.74
CA ARG A 1006 -27.79 14.22 -33.91
C ARG A 1006 -28.24 12.96 -33.17
N TYR A 1007 -28.28 13.05 -31.85
CA TYR A 1007 -28.83 12.02 -30.97
C TYR A 1007 -30.36 12.06 -31.00
N GLN A 1008 -31.03 10.92 -30.79
CA GLN A 1008 -32.49 10.81 -30.82
C GLN A 1008 -33.00 10.12 -29.56
N HIS A 1009 -34.15 10.56 -29.05
CA HIS A 1009 -34.82 9.94 -27.90
C HIS A 1009 -35.40 8.57 -28.25
N THR A 1010 -35.33 7.63 -27.31
CA THR A 1010 -36.06 6.34 -27.37
C THR A 1010 -37.45 6.40 -26.72
N PHE A 1011 -37.80 7.46 -25.97
CA PHE A 1011 -39.13 7.61 -25.37
C PHE A 1011 -39.53 9.09 -25.20
N MET A 1012 -40.81 9.41 -25.37
CA MET A 1012 -41.37 10.74 -25.07
C MET A 1012 -41.75 10.83 -23.59
N ALA A 1013 -40.99 11.60 -22.79
CA ALA A 1013 -41.38 11.93 -21.42
C ALA A 1013 -42.64 12.82 -21.44
N GLN A 1014 -43.73 12.38 -20.81
CA GLN A 1014 -44.98 13.12 -20.81
C GLN A 1014 -44.87 14.44 -20.04
N LYS A 1015 -45.11 15.55 -20.75
CA LYS A 1015 -45.19 16.90 -20.16
C LYS A 1015 -46.56 17.10 -19.53
N ILE A 1016 -46.62 17.14 -18.19
CA ILE A 1016 -47.88 17.34 -17.46
C ILE A 1016 -48.37 18.78 -17.65
N GLY A 1017 -49.26 18.97 -18.63
CA GLY A 1017 -50.08 20.17 -18.78
C GLY A 1017 -51.38 20.05 -17.98
N SER A 1018 -51.79 21.12 -17.31
CA SER A 1018 -52.95 21.10 -16.42
C SER A 1018 -54.30 21.08 -17.16
N ASN A 1019 -55.09 20.03 -16.93
CA ASN A 1019 -56.55 19.92 -17.09
C ASN A 1019 -57.21 20.42 -18.38
N LEU A 1020 -57.80 19.49 -19.16
CA LEU A 1020 -59.27 19.35 -19.23
C LEU A 1020 -59.74 18.12 -20.06
N GLY A 1021 -60.44 17.20 -19.40
CA GLY A 1021 -61.51 16.35 -19.98
C GLY A 1021 -61.16 15.22 -20.97
N GLY A 1022 -61.56 13.97 -20.66
CA GLY A 1022 -61.83 12.94 -21.68
C GLY A 1022 -61.34 11.52 -21.37
N SER A 1023 -62.26 10.65 -20.93
CA SER A 1023 -62.30 9.17 -21.12
C SER A 1023 -61.00 8.34 -21.29
N THR A 1024 -60.82 7.35 -20.41
CA THR A 1024 -59.99 6.15 -20.67
C THR A 1024 -60.66 5.21 -21.69
N PRO A 1025 -59.89 4.26 -22.26
CA PRO A 1025 -60.02 2.89 -21.76
C PRO A 1025 -58.67 2.21 -21.43
N ARG A 1026 -58.72 1.00 -20.85
CA ARG A 1026 -57.56 0.16 -20.50
C ARG A 1026 -57.22 -0.85 -21.59
N THR A 1027 -55.94 -1.14 -21.77
CA THR A 1027 -55.44 -2.44 -22.23
C THR A 1027 -54.15 -2.80 -21.47
N ASN A 1028 -54.07 -4.04 -20.97
CA ASN A 1028 -52.80 -4.62 -20.50
C ASN A 1028 -52.09 -5.29 -21.68
N GLY A 1029 -50.76 -5.23 -21.75
CA GLY A 1029 -50.01 -6.00 -22.74
C GLY A 1029 -48.51 -5.68 -22.74
N VAL A 1030 -47.71 -6.73 -22.63
CA VAL A 1030 -46.29 -6.91 -22.97
C VAL A 1030 -45.51 -5.68 -23.47
N VAL A 1031 -44.38 -5.39 -22.82
CA VAL A 1031 -43.37 -4.43 -23.30
C VAL A 1031 -42.43 -5.11 -24.30
N ASP A 1032 -42.94 -5.34 -25.51
CA ASP A 1032 -42.11 -5.70 -26.67
C ASP A 1032 -41.49 -4.42 -27.26
N THR A 1033 -40.19 -4.21 -27.06
CA THR A 1033 -39.45 -3.08 -27.67
C THR A 1033 -38.74 -3.53 -28.94
N GLU A 1034 -39.52 -3.82 -29.99
CA GLU A 1034 -38.99 -4.28 -31.29
C GLU A 1034 -38.82 -3.12 -32.32
N ILE A 1035 -37.56 -2.74 -32.57
CA ILE A 1035 -37.00 -2.31 -33.87
C ILE A 1035 -37.40 -0.93 -34.49
N LYS A 1036 -36.43 -0.38 -35.26
CA LYS A 1036 -36.48 0.71 -36.28
C LYS A 1036 -36.47 2.17 -35.82
N VAL A 1037 -35.88 3.00 -36.69
CA VAL A 1037 -35.71 4.46 -36.57
C VAL A 1037 -36.04 5.10 -37.91
N ASN A 1038 -36.90 6.13 -37.91
CA ASN A 1038 -36.90 7.21 -38.89
C ASN A 1038 -37.87 8.34 -38.44
N GLY A 1039 -37.39 9.58 -38.39
CA GLY A 1039 -38.23 10.78 -38.58
C GLY A 1039 -38.91 11.48 -37.37
N VAL A 1040 -38.24 12.52 -36.86
CA VAL A 1040 -38.81 13.88 -36.58
C VAL A 1040 -39.72 14.15 -35.34
N GLN A 1041 -39.46 15.32 -34.71
CA GLN A 1041 -40.30 16.21 -33.83
C GLN A 1041 -40.42 16.00 -32.28
N CYS A 1042 -39.91 17.02 -31.55
CA CYS A 1042 -40.53 17.84 -30.46
C CYS A 1042 -41.11 17.20 -29.16
N LEU A 1043 -41.17 17.82 -27.96
CA LEU A 1043 -40.66 19.03 -27.24
C LEU A 1043 -41.06 18.85 -25.72
N SER A 1044 -40.54 19.47 -24.64
CA SER A 1044 -39.34 20.30 -24.35
C SER A 1044 -39.27 20.65 -22.83
N LEU A 1045 -38.05 20.97 -22.32
CA LEU A 1045 -37.73 21.61 -21.02
C LEU A 1045 -38.01 20.75 -19.74
N ASP A 1046 -37.24 20.82 -18.65
CA ASP A 1046 -36.22 21.81 -18.25
C ASP A 1046 -35.13 21.26 -17.27
N ALA A 1047 -34.11 22.10 -16.98
CA ALA A 1047 -33.16 22.05 -15.84
C ALA A 1047 -31.96 21.05 -15.81
N ALA A 1048 -30.90 21.51 -15.12
CA ALA A 1048 -29.66 20.86 -14.68
C ALA A 1048 -28.64 20.40 -15.76
N ALA A 1049 -27.35 20.47 -15.41
CA ALA A 1049 -26.22 20.24 -16.32
C ALA A 1049 -25.16 19.31 -15.70
N ALA A 1050 -24.48 18.55 -16.57
CA ALA A 1050 -23.22 17.87 -16.26
C ALA A 1050 -22.30 17.97 -17.49
N ALA A 1051 -21.00 17.79 -17.27
CA ALA A 1051 -20.05 17.64 -18.37
C ALA A 1051 -20.36 16.35 -19.15
N ALA A 1052 -20.00 16.33 -20.42
CA ALA A 1052 -19.82 15.10 -21.17
C ALA A 1052 -18.33 14.89 -21.44
N ALA A 1053 -17.84 13.71 -21.09
CA ALA A 1053 -16.52 13.25 -21.50
C ALA A 1053 -16.61 12.67 -22.91
N ALA A 1054 -15.52 12.77 -23.65
CA ALA A 1054 -15.40 12.17 -24.97
C ALA A 1054 -13.91 11.88 -25.20
N THR A 1055 -13.50 10.66 -24.85
CA THR A 1055 -12.09 10.29 -24.72
C THR A 1055 -11.63 9.49 -25.93
N PHE A 1056 -10.86 10.16 -26.79
CA PHE A 1056 -10.22 9.53 -27.94
C PHE A 1056 -9.02 8.67 -27.50
N THR A 1057 -9.29 7.41 -27.13
CA THR A 1057 -8.30 6.40 -26.75
C THR A 1057 -8.46 5.11 -27.56
N LYS A 1058 -8.43 5.21 -28.90
CA LYS A 1058 -8.06 4.09 -29.76
C LYS A 1058 -6.88 4.44 -30.65
N ILE A 1059 -6.06 3.42 -30.89
CA ILE A 1059 -4.78 3.49 -31.58
C ILE A 1059 -4.93 3.00 -33.05
N HIS A 1060 -5.85 2.08 -33.35
CA HIS A 1060 -6.17 1.65 -34.72
C HIS A 1060 -6.65 2.79 -35.64
N CYS A 1061 -6.51 2.61 -36.97
CA CYS A 1061 -6.87 3.55 -38.05
C CYS A 1061 -8.36 3.96 -38.19
N GLY A 1062 -9.20 3.76 -37.18
CA GLY A 1062 -10.51 4.38 -37.10
C GLY A 1062 -10.51 5.36 -35.94
N VAL A 1063 -10.92 6.60 -36.16
CA VAL A 1063 -11.09 7.54 -35.05
C VAL A 1063 -12.38 7.17 -34.34
N PHE A 1064 -12.28 6.65 -33.11
CA PHE A 1064 -13.46 6.23 -32.34
C PHE A 1064 -14.04 7.42 -31.56
N LEU A 1065 -15.15 7.96 -32.06
CA LEU A 1065 -15.91 9.00 -31.39
C LEU A 1065 -16.72 8.39 -30.24
N GLU A 1066 -16.28 8.68 -29.01
CA GLU A 1066 -17.09 8.53 -27.81
C GLU A 1066 -18.12 9.68 -27.77
N ILE A 1067 -19.41 9.32 -27.72
CA ILE A 1067 -20.52 10.27 -27.89
C ILE A 1067 -21.48 10.17 -26.70
N GLN A 1068 -21.44 11.21 -25.86
CA GLN A 1068 -22.34 11.41 -24.73
C GLN A 1068 -23.23 12.64 -24.99
N VAL A 1069 -24.55 12.50 -24.78
CA VAL A 1069 -25.53 13.58 -24.90
C VAL A 1069 -26.35 13.68 -23.62
N GLY A 1070 -26.44 14.90 -23.10
CA GLY A 1070 -27.17 15.20 -21.86
C GLY A 1070 -28.68 15.02 -21.98
N GLY A 1071 -29.28 14.61 -20.85
CA GLY A 1071 -30.63 14.05 -20.76
C GLY A 1071 -30.54 12.66 -20.11
N GLY A 1072 -31.53 12.27 -19.32
CA GLY A 1072 -31.51 10.99 -18.59
C GLY A 1072 -31.67 9.80 -19.54
N HIS A 1073 -30.57 9.36 -20.15
CA HIS A 1073 -30.58 8.45 -21.29
C HIS A 1073 -29.52 7.35 -21.16
N ASN A 1074 -29.97 6.11 -21.33
CA ASN A 1074 -29.13 4.92 -21.16
C ASN A 1074 -28.23 4.62 -22.36
N GLN A 1075 -28.16 5.43 -23.42
CA GLN A 1075 -27.49 5.04 -24.67
C GLN A 1075 -26.08 5.62 -24.83
N LEU A 1076 -25.08 4.73 -24.82
CA LEU A 1076 -23.70 4.97 -25.25
C LEU A 1076 -23.56 4.68 -26.76
N ILE A 1077 -22.93 5.59 -27.50
CA ILE A 1077 -22.71 5.47 -28.95
C ILE A 1077 -21.22 5.38 -29.27
N VAL A 1078 -20.87 4.49 -30.20
CA VAL A 1078 -19.50 4.22 -30.66
C VAL A 1078 -19.46 4.31 -32.19
N CYS A 1079 -18.82 5.36 -32.73
CA CYS A 1079 -18.75 5.67 -34.17
C CYS A 1079 -17.31 5.68 -34.72
N TYR A 1080 -17.14 5.42 -36.02
CA TYR A 1080 -15.87 5.39 -36.74
C TYR A 1080 -15.73 6.60 -37.69
N ILE A 1081 -14.57 7.26 -37.72
CA ILE A 1081 -14.13 8.20 -38.78
C ILE A 1081 -12.90 7.65 -39.52
#